data_AF-A0A940C9B8-F1
#
_entry.id   AF-A0A940C9B8-F1
#
_cell.length_a   1.000
_cell.length_b   1.000
_cell.length_c   1.000
_cell.angle_alpha   90.00
_cell.angle_beta   90.00
_cell.angle_gamma   90.00
#
_symmetry.space_group_name_H-M   'P 1'
#
loop_
_entity.id
_entity.type
_entity.pdbx_description
1 polymer ?
#
loop_
_entity_poly.entity_id
_entity_poly.type
_entity_poly.pdbx_seq_one_letter_code
_entity_poly.pdbx_strand_id
1 'polypeptide(L)'
;MAENKQTELNETAEKKTNKERIKDITDSIEKGIKELFESDKYKEYLATMSRFHRYSVNNQMLIYMQKPSATLVAGFNKWHDQFGRNVKKGEKGIKIIAPTPFKKKVEETKLDPDTKLPMLDDNGNPIKEEKEIQIPMFHVVSVFDVSQTYGKPLPQLASDLSGNVKNYDAFMEAIKRSTPLPVTFENTGSADGYFSVDEQKIVIREGMSETQTVSALLHELAHSKLHNEKLKEDMLQEVEVFGKKGLFSNDRIDVDTLPPGLYCYDLRGSDEDVGIPATIEESVTVNHAGCIITTEPMDFGDSDYIPLNDELYFTGGEKGIREFWQEVFPDKAKISRSTEEVQAESISYAVCAYFGIATEENSFGYIASWSKDKDLSELKSSLETINKTSNTMICDIEKNYAQILKERGLDKTEDERSDAMYESSLNYLYIFRNSENTWDYSFYDKNTLLEVDGGRLDNSEIGIEEAKAEILKTFEVQIEYSEPLENDRAELILEDILTAEQSHSETLKDMPDKSITQKDMEAYGYSDDNMLPLTKEAADKLFDADAVIYMLHYDDTEAMVLDKNDIKNHDGIFGIEKADWAAVKDNYLKNAEMSTEDDYDMIDGTINNGDNKPTVSELEEAAKSGKPISVLDLAEAVKAESKEKIAKSERPSLLAKLQRPLPEKKNTEKPKSQEREM
;
A
#
# COMPACT_ATOMS: atom_id res chain seq x y z
N MET A 1 -38.10 35.23 26.23
CA MET A 1 -38.42 33.84 26.65
C MET A 1 -38.51 32.84 25.48
N ALA A 2 -37.96 33.16 24.30
CA ALA A 2 -37.89 32.24 23.16
C ALA A 2 -36.45 31.95 22.68
N GLU A 3 -35.43 32.49 23.34
CA GLU A 3 -34.00 32.25 22.98
C GLU A 3 -33.29 31.25 23.90
N ASN A 4 -33.90 30.86 25.03
CA ASN A 4 -33.29 29.91 25.97
C ASN A 4 -33.77 28.45 25.79
N LYS A 5 -34.39 28.12 24.65
CA LYS A 5 -34.79 26.73 24.32
C LYS A 5 -34.00 26.10 23.17
N GLN A 6 -33.15 26.87 22.49
CA GLN A 6 -32.30 26.35 21.42
C GLN A 6 -30.91 25.92 21.92
N THR A 7 -30.53 26.32 23.14
CA THR A 7 -29.20 26.05 23.72
C THR A 7 -29.16 24.80 24.61
N GLU A 8 -30.29 24.14 24.87
CA GLU A 8 -30.38 22.91 25.68
C GLU A 8 -30.51 21.62 24.85
N LEU A 9 -30.33 21.68 23.53
CA LEU A 9 -30.34 20.48 22.65
C LEU A 9 -28.96 20.07 22.11
N ASN A 10 -27.89 20.74 22.54
CA ASN A 10 -26.52 20.47 22.09
C ASN A 10 -25.55 20.05 23.22
N GLU A 11 -26.04 19.53 24.33
CA GLU A 11 -25.22 18.95 25.40
C GLU A 11 -25.70 17.54 25.75
N THR A 12 -25.16 16.55 25.03
CA THR A 12 -24.72 15.21 25.50
C THR A 12 -24.47 14.30 24.30
N ALA A 13 -23.38 14.54 23.57
CA ALA A 13 -22.69 13.48 22.85
C ALA A 13 -21.40 13.20 23.63
N GLU A 14 -21.52 12.41 24.69
CA GLU A 14 -20.35 11.83 25.36
C GLU A 14 -19.49 11.17 24.27
N LYS A 15 -18.23 11.60 24.15
CA LYS A 15 -17.29 11.01 23.20
C LYS A 15 -17.08 9.54 23.61
N LYS A 16 -17.81 8.62 22.97
CA LYS A 16 -17.65 7.16 23.14
C LYS A 16 -16.17 6.79 23.14
N THR A 17 -15.78 5.98 24.12
CA THR A 17 -14.41 5.47 24.29
C THR A 17 -14.02 4.57 23.11
N ASN A 18 -12.71 4.37 22.87
CA ASN A 18 -12.26 3.49 21.78
C ASN A 18 -12.80 2.05 21.94
N LYS A 19 -12.85 1.56 23.20
CA LYS A 19 -13.40 0.23 23.54
C LYS A 19 -14.87 0.09 23.16
N GLU A 20 -15.68 1.11 23.39
CA GLU A 20 -17.11 1.10 23.01
C GLU A 20 -17.30 1.16 21.49
N ARG A 21 -16.48 1.94 20.78
CA ARG A 21 -16.55 2.02 19.31
C ARG A 21 -16.16 0.71 18.63
N ILE A 22 -15.13 0.03 19.13
CA ILE A 22 -14.73 -1.28 18.64
C ILE A 22 -15.86 -2.28 18.88
N LYS A 23 -16.45 -2.29 20.08
CA LYS A 23 -17.59 -3.15 20.39
C LYS A 23 -18.78 -2.90 19.45
N ASP A 24 -19.19 -1.65 19.25
CA ASP A 24 -20.28 -1.29 18.34
C ASP A 24 -20.02 -1.80 16.91
N ILE A 25 -18.77 -1.74 16.45
CA ILE A 25 -18.36 -2.21 15.13
C ILE A 25 -18.39 -3.73 15.05
N THR A 26 -17.88 -4.42 16.07
CA THR A 26 -17.95 -5.89 16.15
C THR A 26 -19.41 -6.36 16.11
N ASP A 27 -20.28 -5.76 16.93
CA ASP A 27 -21.72 -6.07 16.95
C ASP A 27 -22.36 -5.81 15.58
N SER A 28 -21.95 -4.75 14.88
CA SER A 28 -22.40 -4.45 13.52
C SER A 28 -21.95 -5.49 12.50
N ILE A 29 -20.71 -5.99 12.60
CA ILE A 29 -20.19 -7.05 11.72
C ILE A 29 -20.97 -8.34 11.93
N GLU A 30 -21.17 -8.75 13.18
CA GLU A 30 -21.92 -9.96 13.52
C GLU A 30 -23.34 -9.93 12.96
N LYS A 31 -24.01 -8.77 13.08
CA LYS A 31 -25.32 -8.55 12.49
C LYS A 31 -25.27 -8.60 10.96
N GLY A 32 -24.27 -7.95 10.34
CA GLY A 32 -24.06 -7.97 8.89
C GLY A 32 -23.90 -9.38 8.33
N ILE A 33 -23.15 -10.24 9.03
CA ILE A 33 -22.98 -11.65 8.66
C ILE A 33 -24.32 -12.40 8.70
N LYS A 34 -25.14 -12.21 9.73
CA LYS A 34 -26.47 -12.85 9.80
C LYS A 34 -27.38 -12.40 8.66
N GLU A 35 -27.47 -11.09 8.44
CA GLU A 35 -28.29 -10.52 7.36
C GLU A 35 -27.81 -10.96 5.97
N LEU A 36 -26.51 -11.16 5.79
CA LEU A 36 -25.92 -11.62 4.55
C LEU A 36 -26.49 -12.96 4.11
N PHE A 37 -26.62 -13.91 5.05
CA PHE A 37 -27.04 -15.28 4.78
C PHE A 37 -28.56 -15.49 4.82
N GLU A 38 -29.32 -14.52 5.34
CA GLU A 38 -30.78 -14.49 5.32
C GLU A 38 -31.36 -13.82 4.05
N SER A 39 -30.53 -13.17 3.24
CA SER A 39 -30.95 -12.40 2.07
C SER A 39 -30.21 -12.82 0.80
N ASP A 40 -30.72 -12.40 -0.36
CA ASP A 40 -30.11 -12.67 -1.68
C ASP A 40 -28.82 -11.85 -1.94
N LYS A 41 -28.27 -11.24 -0.88
CA LYS A 41 -27.11 -10.34 -0.88
C LYS A 41 -25.76 -11.06 -0.92
N TYR A 42 -25.75 -12.37 -0.74
CA TYR A 42 -24.53 -13.17 -0.68
C TYR A 42 -23.62 -12.97 -1.90
N LYS A 43 -24.22 -12.96 -3.10
CA LYS A 43 -23.50 -12.75 -4.36
C LYS A 43 -22.85 -11.35 -4.46
N GLU A 44 -23.53 -10.32 -3.97
CA GLU A 44 -23.00 -8.93 -3.95
C GLU A 44 -21.82 -8.79 -2.97
N TYR A 45 -21.90 -9.49 -1.84
CA TYR A 45 -20.80 -9.57 -0.89
C TYR A 45 -19.60 -10.30 -1.49
N LEU A 46 -19.78 -11.44 -2.16
CA LEU A 46 -18.66 -12.15 -2.81
C LEU A 46 -17.98 -11.27 -3.88
N ALA A 47 -18.75 -10.46 -4.62
CA ALA A 47 -18.17 -9.47 -5.54
C ALA A 47 -17.36 -8.41 -4.78
N THR A 48 -17.81 -7.96 -3.61
CA THR A 48 -17.03 -7.04 -2.76
C THR A 48 -15.77 -7.70 -2.20
N MET A 49 -15.88 -8.93 -1.70
CA MET A 49 -14.77 -9.75 -1.22
C MET A 49 -13.72 -9.95 -2.31
N SER A 50 -14.14 -10.18 -3.57
CA SER A 50 -13.21 -10.32 -4.70
C SER A 50 -12.36 -9.06 -4.90
N ARG A 51 -12.95 -7.86 -4.83
CA ARG A 51 -12.23 -6.58 -5.01
C ARG A 51 -11.31 -6.26 -3.84
N PHE A 52 -11.69 -6.65 -2.63
CA PHE A 52 -10.94 -6.40 -1.40
C PHE A 52 -10.32 -7.68 -0.83
N HIS A 53 -9.88 -8.61 -1.69
CA HIS A 53 -9.44 -9.95 -1.29
C HIS A 53 -8.26 -9.97 -0.31
N ARG A 54 -7.47 -8.89 -0.23
CA ARG A 54 -6.37 -8.68 0.73
C ARG A 54 -6.79 -8.08 2.07
N TYR A 55 -8.02 -7.61 2.21
CA TYR A 55 -8.55 -7.12 3.48
C TYR A 55 -9.14 -8.27 4.31
N SER A 56 -9.12 -8.13 5.63
CA SER A 56 -9.80 -9.08 6.53
C SER A 56 -11.30 -9.14 6.26
N VAL A 57 -11.92 -10.30 6.53
CA VAL A 57 -13.38 -10.50 6.41
C VAL A 57 -14.17 -9.42 7.15
N ASN A 58 -13.69 -8.99 8.32
CA ASN A 58 -14.29 -7.91 9.09
C ASN A 58 -14.29 -6.58 8.31
N ASN A 59 -13.14 -6.19 7.73
CA ASN A 59 -13.04 -4.96 6.95
C ASN A 59 -13.80 -5.06 5.62
N GLN A 60 -13.81 -6.22 4.97
CA GLN A 60 -14.63 -6.47 3.78
C GLN A 60 -16.12 -6.33 4.09
N MET A 61 -16.59 -6.91 5.20
CA MET A 61 -17.97 -6.78 5.66
C MET A 61 -18.32 -5.32 5.96
N LEU A 62 -17.43 -4.59 6.63
CA LEU A 62 -17.64 -3.17 6.91
C LEU A 62 -17.73 -2.32 5.64
N ILE A 63 -16.84 -2.55 4.67
CA ILE A 63 -16.89 -1.88 3.38
C ILE A 63 -18.19 -2.23 2.66
N TYR A 64 -18.55 -3.52 2.61
CA TYR A 64 -19.76 -4.01 1.98
C TYR A 64 -21.02 -3.36 2.57
N MET A 65 -21.19 -3.38 3.91
CA MET A 65 -22.36 -2.81 4.57
C MET A 65 -22.53 -1.30 4.34
N GLN A 66 -21.43 -0.57 4.14
CA GLN A 66 -21.43 0.88 3.99
C GLN A 66 -21.47 1.32 2.52
N LYS A 67 -20.79 0.60 1.62
CA LYS A 67 -20.68 0.89 0.19
C LYS A 67 -20.38 -0.38 -0.62
N PRO A 68 -21.41 -1.19 -0.95
CA PRO A 68 -21.26 -2.41 -1.75
C PRO A 68 -20.66 -2.20 -3.14
N SER A 69 -20.67 -0.98 -3.66
CA SER A 69 -20.09 -0.61 -4.96
C SER A 69 -18.66 -0.10 -4.87
N ALA A 70 -18.03 -0.13 -3.69
CA ALA A 70 -16.64 0.29 -3.52
C ALA A 70 -15.71 -0.61 -4.35
N THR A 71 -14.71 0.00 -4.99
CA THR A 71 -13.75 -0.66 -5.87
C THR A 71 -12.33 -0.52 -5.38
N LEU A 72 -11.98 0.63 -4.78
CA LEU A 72 -10.67 0.88 -4.21
C LEU A 72 -10.80 1.89 -3.09
N VAL A 73 -10.28 1.57 -1.90
CA VAL A 73 -10.40 2.42 -0.72
C VAL A 73 -9.03 2.82 -0.18
N ALA A 74 -8.92 4.07 0.28
CA ALA A 74 -7.73 4.57 0.97
C ALA A 74 -8.09 5.68 1.97
N GLY A 75 -7.19 5.94 2.93
CA GLY A 75 -7.32 7.05 3.86
C GLY A 75 -7.27 8.42 3.16
N PHE A 76 -7.79 9.47 3.80
CA PHE A 76 -7.84 10.82 3.23
C PHE A 76 -6.45 11.32 2.78
N ASN A 77 -5.47 11.24 3.67
CA ASN A 77 -4.09 11.65 3.39
C ASN A 77 -3.47 10.76 2.31
N LYS A 78 -3.72 9.44 2.34
CA LYS A 78 -3.21 8.52 1.31
C LYS A 78 -3.73 8.90 -0.09
N TRP A 79 -5.02 9.26 -0.23
CA TRP A 79 -5.57 9.78 -1.48
C TRP A 79 -4.87 11.06 -1.93
N HIS A 80 -4.71 12.03 -1.03
CA HIS A 80 -4.09 13.32 -1.33
C HIS A 80 -2.60 13.17 -1.69
N ASP A 81 -1.86 12.54 -0.79
CA ASP A 81 -0.40 12.50 -0.80
C ASP A 81 0.13 11.48 -1.79
N GLN A 82 -0.41 10.27 -1.82
CA GLN A 82 0.15 9.22 -2.67
C GLN A 82 -0.57 9.15 -4.01
N PHE A 83 -1.89 9.30 -4.01
CA PHE A 83 -2.65 9.13 -5.26
C PHE A 83 -2.86 10.43 -6.05
N GLY A 84 -2.57 11.60 -5.47
CA GLY A 84 -2.83 12.90 -6.12
C GLY A 84 -4.33 13.12 -6.38
N ARG A 85 -5.17 12.60 -5.48
CA ARG A 85 -6.63 12.66 -5.55
C ARG A 85 -7.18 13.28 -4.28
N ASN A 86 -8.20 14.11 -4.41
CA ASN A 86 -8.86 14.76 -3.29
C ASN A 86 -10.23 14.13 -3.06
N VAL A 87 -10.59 13.93 -1.80
CA VAL A 87 -11.95 13.50 -1.44
C VAL A 87 -12.92 14.65 -1.75
N LYS A 88 -14.03 14.32 -2.43
CA LYS A 88 -15.07 15.31 -2.77
C LYS A 88 -15.71 15.84 -1.48
N LYS A 89 -15.98 17.15 -1.45
CA LYS A 89 -16.56 17.81 -0.28
C LYS A 89 -17.93 17.20 0.05
N GLY A 90 -18.12 16.78 1.30
CA GLY A 90 -19.38 16.24 1.80
C GLY A 90 -19.53 14.72 1.68
N GLU A 91 -18.54 14.03 1.10
CA GLU A 91 -18.52 12.57 1.05
C GLU A 91 -18.41 11.95 2.45
N LYS A 92 -19.13 10.86 2.67
CA LYS A 92 -19.07 10.10 3.93
C LYS A 92 -17.97 9.05 3.84
N GLY A 93 -17.05 9.07 4.81
CA GLY A 93 -16.01 8.04 4.92
C GLY A 93 -16.58 6.70 5.40
N ILE A 94 -16.02 5.64 4.85
CA ILE A 94 -16.27 4.24 5.21
C ILE A 94 -15.44 3.93 6.46
N LYS A 95 -16.07 3.43 7.51
CA LYS A 95 -15.39 3.03 8.75
C LYS A 95 -14.76 1.65 8.59
N ILE A 96 -13.47 1.53 8.90
CA ILE A 96 -12.74 0.26 8.95
C ILE A 96 -11.93 0.17 10.25
N ILE A 97 -11.47 -1.03 10.59
CA ILE A 97 -10.59 -1.29 11.73
C ILE A 97 -9.14 -1.26 11.21
N ALA A 98 -8.31 -0.43 11.81
CA ALA A 98 -6.88 -0.30 11.49
C ALA A 98 -6.03 -0.49 12.74
N PRO A 99 -4.79 -0.99 12.59
CA PRO A 99 -3.87 -1.08 13.69
C PRO A 99 -3.23 0.26 14.00
N THR A 100 -2.84 0.42 15.24
CA THR A 100 -2.07 1.53 15.78
C THR A 100 -1.24 0.97 16.91
N PRO A 101 -0.24 0.14 16.60
CA PRO A 101 0.66 -0.34 17.62
C PRO A 101 1.25 0.87 18.34
N PHE A 102 1.26 0.86 19.67
CA PHE A 102 1.96 1.89 20.43
C PHE A 102 3.21 1.28 21.04
N LYS A 103 4.29 2.06 21.02
CA LYS A 103 5.56 1.66 21.62
C LYS A 103 5.47 1.85 23.14
N LYS A 104 5.85 0.82 23.89
CA LYS A 104 5.94 0.86 25.35
C LYS A 104 7.35 0.48 25.76
N LYS A 105 8.02 1.35 26.51
CA LYS A 105 9.28 1.02 27.18
C LYS A 105 9.01 0.10 28.37
N VAL A 106 9.64 -1.07 28.37
CA VAL A 106 9.59 -2.03 29.47
C VAL A 106 11.02 -2.27 29.95
N GLU A 107 11.22 -2.24 31.27
CA GLU A 107 12.50 -2.61 31.88
C GLU A 107 12.64 -4.14 31.83
N GLU A 108 13.57 -4.64 31.02
CA GLU A 108 13.92 -6.06 30.95
C GLU A 108 15.27 -6.30 31.63
N THR A 109 15.46 -7.45 32.27
CA THR A 109 16.75 -7.77 32.88
C THR A 109 17.75 -8.14 31.79
N LYS A 110 18.89 -7.46 31.73
CA LYS A 110 19.95 -7.71 30.76
C LYS A 110 20.58 -9.08 31.04
N LEU A 111 20.58 -9.96 30.05
CA LEU A 111 21.11 -11.32 30.18
C LEU A 111 22.47 -11.42 29.48
N ASP A 112 23.38 -12.23 30.03
CA ASP A 112 24.67 -12.53 29.41
C ASP A 112 24.44 -13.29 28.08
N PRO A 113 25.06 -12.89 26.95
CA PRO A 113 24.82 -13.51 25.64
C PRO A 113 25.15 -15.01 25.57
N ASP A 114 26.13 -15.46 26.36
CA ASP A 114 26.64 -16.82 26.34
C ASP A 114 25.99 -17.68 27.43
N THR A 115 25.76 -17.11 28.62
CA THR A 115 25.23 -17.88 29.77
C THR A 115 23.75 -17.65 30.05
N LYS A 116 23.12 -16.64 29.42
CA LYS A 116 21.72 -16.23 29.60
C LYS A 116 21.28 -15.97 31.05
N LEU A 117 22.22 -15.83 31.97
CA LEU A 117 21.96 -15.45 33.36
C LEU A 117 21.80 -13.94 33.47
N PRO A 118 21.02 -13.44 34.45
CA PRO A 118 20.93 -12.01 34.75
C PRO A 118 22.32 -11.41 34.94
N MET A 119 22.70 -10.48 34.06
CA MET A 119 23.91 -9.69 34.28
C MET A 119 23.68 -8.86 35.53
N LEU A 120 24.52 -9.08 36.55
CA LEU A 120 24.43 -8.35 37.80
C LEU A 120 25.34 -7.12 37.75
N ASP A 121 24.91 -6.03 38.37
CA ASP A 121 25.73 -4.85 38.61
C ASP A 121 26.79 -5.12 39.69
N ASP A 122 27.68 -4.16 39.92
CA ASP A 122 28.75 -4.26 40.94
C ASP A 122 28.22 -4.50 42.37
N ASN A 123 26.91 -4.32 42.60
CA ASN A 123 26.25 -4.52 43.88
C ASN A 123 25.46 -5.84 43.96
N GLY A 124 25.52 -6.67 42.91
CA GLY A 124 24.82 -7.96 42.83
C GLY A 124 23.34 -7.87 42.47
N ASN A 125 22.86 -6.72 41.98
CA ASN A 125 21.48 -6.57 41.50
C ASN A 125 21.40 -6.77 39.99
N PRO A 126 20.32 -7.34 39.46
CA PRO A 126 20.15 -7.48 38.01
C PRO A 126 20.17 -6.13 37.29
N ILE A 127 21.06 -5.99 36.30
CA ILE A 127 21.11 -4.85 35.39
C ILE A 127 19.84 -4.85 34.58
N LYS A 128 19.08 -3.75 34.62
CA LYS A 128 17.88 -3.57 33.79
C LYS A 128 18.22 -2.75 32.55
N GLU A 129 17.74 -3.19 31.40
CA GLU A 129 17.82 -2.51 30.12
C GLU A 129 16.41 -2.08 29.70
N GLU A 130 16.26 -0.82 29.27
CA GLU A 130 15.00 -0.36 28.68
C GLU A 130 14.87 -0.97 27.28
N LYS A 131 13.89 -1.86 27.09
CA LYS A 131 13.52 -2.38 25.78
C LYS A 131 12.17 -1.83 25.35
N GLU A 132 12.11 -1.38 24.10
CA GLU A 132 10.89 -0.87 23.49
C GLU A 132 10.12 -2.04 22.87
N ILE A 133 8.94 -2.35 23.40
CA ILE A 133 8.02 -3.35 22.83
C ILE A 133 6.87 -2.65 22.11
N GLN A 134 6.42 -3.21 20.98
CA GLN A 134 5.22 -2.74 20.30
C GLN A 134 4.00 -3.50 20.82
N ILE A 135 3.02 -2.79 21.37
CA ILE A 135 1.77 -3.40 21.82
C ILE A 135 0.73 -3.22 20.71
N PRO A 136 0.14 -4.32 20.18
CA PRO A 136 -0.91 -4.24 19.18
C PRO A 136 -2.13 -3.52 19.76
N MET A 137 -2.58 -2.45 19.10
CA MET A 137 -3.81 -1.75 19.44
C MET A 137 -4.56 -1.46 18.16
N PHE A 138 -5.89 -1.55 18.20
CA PHE A 138 -6.74 -1.30 17.06
C PHE A 138 -7.63 -0.09 17.31
N HIS A 139 -7.95 0.66 16.26
CA HIS A 139 -8.93 1.72 16.32
C HIS A 139 -9.69 1.87 15.01
N VAL A 140 -10.75 2.68 15.06
CA VAL A 140 -11.64 2.91 13.92
C VAL A 140 -11.15 4.09 13.10
N VAL A 141 -10.75 3.84 11.85
CA VAL A 141 -10.36 4.87 10.88
C VAL A 141 -11.43 5.07 9.81
N SER A 142 -11.29 6.16 9.04
CA SER A 142 -12.17 6.45 7.91
C SER A 142 -11.39 6.39 6.61
N VAL A 143 -11.88 5.59 5.67
CA VAL A 143 -11.36 5.49 4.30
C VAL A 143 -12.42 5.96 3.31
N PHE A 144 -12.00 6.26 2.08
CA PHE A 144 -12.87 6.74 1.02
C PHE A 144 -12.66 5.90 -0.21
N ASP A 145 -13.73 5.59 -0.93
CA ASP A 145 -13.64 4.90 -2.21
C ASP A 145 -13.18 5.85 -3.33
N VAL A 146 -12.53 5.32 -4.36
CA VAL A 146 -12.07 6.11 -5.52
C VAL A 146 -13.19 6.93 -6.17
N SER A 147 -14.43 6.43 -6.23
CA SER A 147 -15.57 7.18 -6.78
C SER A 147 -15.92 8.44 -5.98
N GLN A 148 -15.51 8.49 -4.70
CA GLN A 148 -15.67 9.61 -3.79
C GLN A 148 -14.54 10.64 -3.91
N THR A 149 -13.59 10.40 -4.81
CA THR A 149 -12.44 11.28 -5.03
C THR A 149 -12.45 11.87 -6.45
N TYR A 150 -11.71 12.95 -6.64
CA TYR A 150 -11.42 13.54 -7.94
C TYR A 150 -9.92 13.86 -8.01
N GLY A 151 -9.33 13.83 -9.19
CA GLY A 151 -7.89 14.04 -9.39
C GLY A 151 -7.31 13.07 -10.41
N LYS A 152 -6.01 12.81 -10.32
CA LYS A 152 -5.25 12.02 -11.29
C LYS A 152 -5.93 10.66 -11.58
N PRO A 153 -6.16 10.28 -12.85
CA PRO A 153 -6.68 8.96 -13.16
C PRO A 153 -5.75 7.90 -12.58
N LEU A 154 -6.32 6.83 -12.03
CA LEU A 154 -5.53 5.71 -11.54
C LEU A 154 -5.16 4.82 -12.73
N PRO A 155 -3.96 4.19 -12.72
CA PRO A 155 -3.63 3.20 -13.72
C PRO A 155 -4.71 2.10 -13.71
N GLN A 156 -5.28 1.83 -14.88
CA GLN A 156 -6.25 0.76 -15.06
C GLN A 156 -5.47 -0.54 -15.24
N LEU A 157 -5.67 -1.52 -14.35
CA LEU A 157 -5.24 -2.88 -14.61
C LEU A 157 -6.01 -3.40 -15.83
N ALA A 158 -5.28 -3.99 -16.76
CA ALA A 158 -5.74 -4.32 -18.10
C ALA A 158 -7.12 -5.02 -18.12
N SER A 159 -8.08 -4.33 -18.74
CA SER A 159 -9.25 -4.85 -19.46
C SER A 159 -10.17 -5.89 -18.80
N ASP A 160 -11.40 -5.45 -18.54
CA ASP A 160 -12.57 -6.29 -18.29
C ASP A 160 -12.68 -7.44 -19.32
N LEU A 161 -12.76 -8.68 -18.83
CA LEU A 161 -13.01 -9.88 -19.62
C LEU A 161 -14.51 -10.05 -19.94
N SER A 162 -15.14 -9.04 -20.56
CA SER A 162 -16.53 -9.16 -20.98
C SER A 162 -16.64 -10.01 -22.26
N GLY A 163 -16.82 -11.33 -22.10
CA GLY A 163 -17.32 -12.22 -23.16
C GLY A 163 -16.30 -13.13 -23.85
N ASN A 164 -14.99 -12.97 -23.61
CA ASN A 164 -13.94 -13.94 -23.98
C ASN A 164 -12.75 -13.77 -23.02
N VAL A 165 -12.08 -14.87 -22.62
CA VAL A 165 -10.90 -14.75 -21.75
C VAL A 165 -9.73 -14.27 -22.61
N LYS A 166 -9.28 -13.02 -22.43
CA LYS A 166 -8.11 -12.51 -23.14
C LYS A 166 -6.93 -13.42 -22.84
N ASN A 167 -6.21 -13.82 -23.89
CA ASN A 167 -5.14 -14.81 -23.81
C ASN A 167 -5.56 -16.09 -23.06
N TYR A 168 -6.75 -16.65 -23.38
CA TYR A 168 -7.30 -17.86 -22.77
C TYR A 168 -6.24 -18.96 -22.53
N ASP A 169 -5.40 -19.26 -23.52
CA ASP A 169 -4.35 -20.27 -23.39
C ASP A 169 -3.31 -19.94 -22.32
N ALA A 170 -2.92 -18.67 -22.19
CA ALA A 170 -1.98 -18.22 -21.17
C ALA A 170 -2.65 -18.22 -19.79
N PHE A 171 -3.93 -17.82 -19.72
CA PHE A 171 -4.68 -17.81 -18.47
C PHE A 171 -4.97 -19.22 -17.94
N MET A 172 -5.37 -20.14 -18.82
CA MET A 172 -5.55 -21.56 -18.49
C MET A 172 -4.24 -22.20 -18.05
N GLU A 173 -3.12 -21.85 -18.68
CA GLU A 173 -1.81 -22.30 -18.22
C GLU A 173 -1.46 -21.72 -16.84
N ALA A 174 -1.78 -20.45 -16.57
CA ALA A 174 -1.57 -19.85 -15.26
C ALA A 174 -2.33 -20.61 -14.16
N ILE A 175 -3.61 -20.93 -14.39
CA ILE A 175 -4.41 -21.73 -13.45
C ILE A 175 -3.78 -23.12 -13.24
N LYS A 176 -3.33 -23.78 -14.32
CA LYS A 176 -2.66 -25.08 -14.24
C LYS A 176 -1.33 -25.01 -13.46
N ARG A 177 -0.56 -23.92 -13.59
CA ARG A 177 0.66 -23.68 -12.80
C ARG A 177 0.36 -23.38 -11.32
N SER A 178 -0.84 -22.89 -11.01
CA SER A 178 -1.31 -22.62 -9.64
C SER A 178 -1.82 -23.87 -8.89
N THR A 179 -1.82 -25.04 -9.54
CA THR A 179 -2.18 -26.32 -8.92
C THR A 179 -1.05 -27.33 -9.02
N PRO A 180 -0.73 -28.07 -7.95
CA PRO A 180 0.23 -29.18 -8.01
C PRO A 180 -0.35 -30.43 -8.68
N LEU A 181 -1.65 -30.44 -9.00
CA LEU A 181 -2.35 -31.61 -9.51
C LEU A 181 -2.47 -31.58 -11.04
N PRO A 182 -2.37 -32.74 -11.72
CA PRO A 182 -2.65 -32.82 -13.14
C PRO A 182 -4.13 -32.49 -13.42
N VAL A 183 -4.35 -31.66 -14.44
CA VAL A 183 -5.67 -31.30 -14.96
C VAL A 183 -5.90 -32.04 -16.28
N THR A 184 -6.90 -32.92 -16.33
CA THR A 184 -7.30 -33.64 -17.55
C THR A 184 -8.66 -33.18 -18.06
N PHE A 185 -8.88 -33.36 -19.36
CA PHE A 185 -10.16 -33.08 -20.00
C PHE A 185 -10.74 -34.42 -20.45
N GLU A 186 -11.93 -34.76 -19.95
CA GLU A 186 -12.58 -36.04 -20.22
C GLU A 186 -14.10 -35.84 -20.34
N ASN A 187 -14.83 -36.85 -20.82
CA ASN A 187 -16.29 -36.81 -20.79
C ASN A 187 -16.80 -37.25 -19.41
N THR A 188 -17.26 -36.28 -18.63
CA THR A 188 -17.78 -36.43 -17.26
C THR A 188 -19.30 -36.62 -17.20
N GLY A 189 -19.97 -36.76 -18.35
CA GLY A 189 -21.43 -36.86 -18.42
C GLY A 189 -22.13 -35.52 -18.16
N SER A 190 -22.83 -35.41 -17.03
CA SER A 190 -23.63 -34.23 -16.69
C SER A 190 -22.92 -33.22 -15.77
N ALA A 191 -21.79 -33.59 -15.16
CA ALA A 191 -21.02 -32.70 -14.30
C ALA A 191 -20.02 -31.89 -15.12
N ASP A 192 -19.74 -30.64 -14.75
CA ASP A 192 -18.76 -29.80 -15.46
C ASP A 192 -17.31 -30.16 -15.13
N GLY A 193 -17.08 -30.80 -13.98
CA GLY A 193 -15.80 -31.33 -13.55
C GLY A 193 -15.94 -32.15 -12.27
N TYR A 194 -14.82 -32.72 -11.82
CA TYR A 194 -14.65 -33.23 -10.47
C TYR A 194 -13.16 -33.31 -10.07
N PHE A 195 -12.88 -33.08 -8.80
CA PHE A 195 -11.62 -33.42 -8.16
C PHE A 195 -11.63 -34.87 -7.62
N SER A 196 -10.62 -35.66 -7.95
CA SER A 196 -10.43 -37.02 -7.42
C SER A 196 -9.36 -37.05 -6.33
N VAL A 197 -9.77 -37.25 -5.08
CA VAL A 197 -8.86 -37.44 -3.93
C VAL A 197 -8.03 -38.71 -4.08
N ASP A 198 -8.57 -39.75 -4.71
CA ASP A 198 -7.86 -41.02 -4.86
C ASP A 198 -6.77 -40.99 -5.93
N GLU A 199 -7.10 -40.40 -7.07
CA GLU A 199 -6.15 -40.30 -8.19
C GLU A 199 -5.30 -39.03 -8.13
N GLN A 200 -5.57 -38.13 -7.18
CA GLN A 200 -4.91 -36.83 -7.04
C GLN A 200 -4.87 -36.08 -8.37
N LYS A 201 -6.04 -35.94 -9.02
CA LYS A 201 -6.20 -35.26 -10.31
C LYS A 201 -7.49 -34.46 -10.38
N ILE A 202 -7.50 -33.42 -11.20
CA ILE A 202 -8.70 -32.64 -11.53
C ILE A 202 -9.16 -33.03 -12.94
N VAL A 203 -10.43 -33.37 -13.09
CA VAL A 203 -11.04 -33.73 -14.39
C VAL A 203 -12.07 -32.69 -14.76
N ILE A 204 -11.96 -32.12 -15.96
CA ILE A 204 -12.90 -31.12 -16.49
C ILE A 204 -13.59 -31.68 -17.72
N ARG A 205 -14.87 -31.34 -17.89
CA ARG A 205 -15.68 -31.80 -19.04
C ARG A 205 -15.15 -31.23 -20.35
N GLU A 206 -14.97 -32.09 -21.34
CA GLU A 206 -14.65 -31.66 -22.71
C GLU A 206 -15.82 -30.93 -23.39
N GLY A 207 -15.50 -29.89 -24.18
CA GLY A 207 -16.45 -29.23 -25.07
C GLY A 207 -17.32 -28.13 -24.45
N MET A 208 -17.01 -27.67 -23.23
CA MET A 208 -17.65 -26.50 -22.60
C MET A 208 -17.13 -25.18 -23.18
N SER A 209 -17.82 -24.07 -22.92
CA SER A 209 -17.29 -22.74 -23.27
C SER A 209 -16.04 -22.41 -22.46
N GLU A 210 -15.24 -21.43 -22.91
CA GLU A 210 -14.05 -20.96 -22.17
C GLU A 210 -14.40 -20.54 -20.73
N THR A 211 -15.48 -19.77 -20.56
CA THR A 211 -15.93 -19.28 -19.25
C THR A 211 -16.40 -20.40 -18.33
N GLN A 212 -17.18 -21.36 -18.85
CA GLN A 212 -17.62 -22.54 -18.10
C GLN A 212 -16.43 -23.41 -17.71
N THR A 213 -15.49 -23.61 -18.62
CA THR A 213 -14.27 -24.39 -18.38
C THR A 213 -13.42 -23.78 -17.26
N VAL A 214 -13.22 -22.46 -17.30
CA VAL A 214 -12.47 -21.76 -16.24
C VAL A 214 -13.20 -21.84 -14.91
N SER A 215 -14.51 -21.57 -14.89
CA SER A 215 -15.29 -21.61 -13.65
C SER A 215 -15.30 -23.01 -13.02
N ALA A 216 -15.49 -24.05 -13.83
CA ALA A 216 -15.40 -25.44 -13.39
C ALA A 216 -13.99 -25.77 -12.86
N LEU A 217 -12.93 -25.38 -13.57
CA LEU A 217 -11.57 -25.62 -13.12
C LEU A 217 -11.24 -24.91 -11.80
N LEU A 218 -11.68 -23.66 -11.63
CA LEU A 218 -11.49 -22.92 -10.38
C LEU A 218 -12.29 -23.54 -9.22
N HIS A 219 -13.48 -24.08 -9.50
CA HIS A 219 -14.29 -24.81 -8.53
C HIS A 219 -13.60 -26.09 -8.07
N GLU A 220 -13.15 -26.93 -9.01
CA GLU A 220 -12.43 -28.16 -8.66
C GLU A 220 -11.06 -27.88 -8.02
N LEU A 221 -10.41 -26.79 -8.40
CA LEU A 221 -9.18 -26.32 -7.74
C LEU A 221 -9.46 -25.91 -6.29
N ALA A 222 -10.56 -25.20 -6.02
CA ALA A 222 -10.98 -24.87 -4.66
C ALA A 222 -11.22 -26.14 -3.84
N HIS A 223 -11.91 -27.13 -4.39
CA HIS A 223 -12.07 -28.46 -3.77
C HIS A 223 -10.73 -29.11 -3.46
N SER A 224 -9.78 -29.07 -4.41
CA SER A 224 -8.45 -29.65 -4.18
C SER A 224 -7.60 -28.93 -3.14
N LYS A 225 -7.76 -27.61 -2.95
CA LYS A 225 -7.04 -26.84 -1.92
C LYS A 225 -7.67 -27.00 -0.54
N LEU A 226 -8.99 -27.10 -0.45
CA LEU A 226 -9.71 -27.19 0.83
C LEU A 226 -9.86 -28.62 1.34
N HIS A 227 -10.27 -29.54 0.46
CA HIS A 227 -10.81 -30.85 0.83
C HIS A 227 -9.91 -32.02 0.39
N ASN A 228 -8.65 -31.75 0.03
CA ASN A 228 -7.68 -32.80 -0.25
C ASN A 228 -6.99 -33.25 1.04
N GLU A 229 -7.53 -34.29 1.67
CA GLU A 229 -7.00 -34.91 2.89
C GLU A 229 -5.61 -35.56 2.69
N LYS A 230 -5.14 -35.69 1.44
CA LYS A 230 -3.81 -36.25 1.12
C LYS A 230 -2.74 -35.18 0.86
N LEU A 231 -3.09 -33.89 0.94
CA LEU A 231 -2.07 -32.83 0.96
C LEU A 231 -1.18 -33.08 2.18
N LYS A 232 0.13 -33.26 1.94
CA LYS A 232 1.11 -33.48 3.00
C LYS A 232 1.09 -32.26 3.93
N GLU A 233 0.50 -32.43 5.10
CA GLU A 233 0.74 -31.55 6.24
C GLU A 233 2.07 -31.92 6.88
N ASP A 234 2.69 -30.95 7.54
CA ASP A 234 3.83 -31.23 8.40
C ASP A 234 3.36 -32.15 9.53
N MET A 235 4.06 -33.27 9.69
CA MET A 235 3.74 -34.27 10.70
C MET A 235 4.27 -33.77 12.05
N LEU A 236 3.35 -33.50 12.98
CA LEU A 236 3.67 -33.06 14.34
C LEU A 236 3.72 -34.25 15.29
N GLN A 237 4.51 -34.13 16.35
CA GLN A 237 4.67 -35.21 17.32
C GLN A 237 3.44 -35.27 18.25
N GLU A 238 2.88 -36.45 18.45
CA GLU A 238 1.74 -36.63 19.36
C GLU A 238 2.20 -36.59 20.82
N VAL A 239 1.56 -35.72 21.61
CA VAL A 239 1.87 -35.52 23.01
C VAL A 239 0.64 -35.64 23.91
N GLU A 240 0.88 -35.92 25.18
CA GLU A 240 -0.09 -35.83 26.26
C GLU A 240 0.41 -34.81 27.28
N VAL A 241 -0.37 -33.75 27.52
CA VAL A 241 -0.03 -32.65 28.42
C VAL A 241 -1.10 -32.53 29.50
N PHE A 242 -0.73 -32.68 30.77
CA PHE A 242 -1.68 -32.75 31.90
C PHE A 242 -2.84 -33.75 31.67
N GLY A 243 -2.55 -34.90 31.08
CA GLY A 243 -3.57 -35.90 30.74
C GLY A 243 -4.45 -35.58 29.53
N LYS A 244 -4.17 -34.47 28.82
CA LYS A 244 -4.89 -34.04 27.62
C LYS A 244 -4.09 -34.37 26.37
N LYS A 245 -4.74 -34.95 25.37
CA LYS A 245 -4.12 -35.19 24.05
C LYS A 245 -3.78 -33.87 23.35
N GLY A 246 -2.67 -33.88 22.63
CA GLY A 246 -2.21 -32.74 21.85
C GLY A 246 -1.18 -33.09 20.78
N LEU A 247 -0.71 -32.06 20.09
CA LEU A 247 0.41 -32.14 19.16
C LEU A 247 1.52 -31.19 19.62
N PHE A 248 2.76 -31.55 19.34
CA PHE A 248 3.95 -30.74 19.59
C PHE A 248 4.65 -30.38 18.29
N SER A 249 5.07 -29.12 18.21
CA SER A 249 5.90 -28.58 17.15
C SER A 249 7.13 -27.90 17.72
N ASN A 250 8.29 -28.10 17.09
CA ASN A 250 9.48 -27.31 17.38
C ASN A 250 9.33 -25.86 16.87
N ASP A 251 8.59 -25.70 15.78
CA ASP A 251 8.31 -24.41 15.15
C ASP A 251 7.04 -23.79 15.72
N ARG A 252 6.96 -22.46 15.58
CA ARG A 252 5.76 -21.71 15.95
C ARG A 252 4.60 -22.06 15.05
N ILE A 253 3.43 -22.16 15.66
CA ILE A 253 2.18 -22.39 14.96
C ILE A 253 1.34 -21.12 15.03
N ASP A 254 0.90 -20.64 13.87
CA ASP A 254 -0.05 -19.56 13.80
C ASP A 254 -1.42 -20.06 14.29
N VAL A 255 -1.89 -19.52 15.42
CA VAL A 255 -3.14 -19.93 16.07
C VAL A 255 -4.34 -19.73 15.15
N ASP A 256 -4.30 -18.75 14.25
CA ASP A 256 -5.37 -18.48 13.29
C ASP A 256 -5.43 -19.51 12.14
N THR A 257 -4.40 -20.35 12.01
CA THR A 257 -4.41 -21.49 11.07
C THR A 257 -5.04 -22.75 11.67
N LEU A 258 -5.25 -22.77 12.99
CA LEU A 258 -5.77 -23.96 13.66
C LEU A 258 -7.27 -24.14 13.42
N PRO A 259 -7.71 -25.38 13.14
CA PRO A 259 -9.13 -25.72 13.12
C PRO A 259 -9.86 -25.34 14.42
N PRO A 260 -11.14 -24.92 14.34
CA PRO A 260 -11.91 -24.53 15.52
C PRO A 260 -11.94 -25.59 16.61
N GLY A 261 -11.69 -25.18 17.86
CA GLY A 261 -11.64 -26.06 19.02
C GLY A 261 -10.26 -26.63 19.33
N LEU A 262 -9.24 -26.31 18.51
CA LEU A 262 -7.85 -26.44 18.89
C LEU A 262 -7.33 -25.12 19.45
N TYR A 263 -6.38 -25.23 20.38
CA TYR A 263 -5.75 -24.12 21.06
C TYR A 263 -4.25 -24.30 20.96
N CYS A 264 -3.50 -23.24 20.71
CA CYS A 264 -2.05 -23.28 20.70
C CYS A 264 -1.50 -22.54 21.92
N TYR A 265 -0.46 -23.11 22.53
CA TYR A 265 0.29 -22.47 23.61
C TYR A 265 1.78 -22.67 23.36
N ASP A 266 2.57 -21.69 23.81
CA ASP A 266 4.02 -21.78 23.71
C ASP A 266 4.57 -22.51 24.94
N LEU A 267 5.62 -23.29 24.72
CA LEU A 267 6.43 -23.89 25.76
C LEU A 267 7.66 -23.03 25.98
N ARG A 268 7.88 -22.60 27.23
CA ARG A 268 9.11 -21.93 27.63
C ARG A 268 10.07 -22.96 28.18
N GLY A 269 11.28 -22.98 27.64
CA GLY A 269 12.39 -23.77 28.12
C GLY A 269 12.91 -23.26 29.47
N SER A 270 13.55 -24.14 30.23
CA SER A 270 14.21 -23.75 31.48
C SER A 270 15.35 -22.76 31.22
N ASP A 271 15.71 -21.99 32.25
CA ASP A 271 16.83 -21.04 32.15
C ASP A 271 18.19 -21.74 32.02
N GLU A 272 18.29 -23.00 32.45
CA GLU A 272 19.51 -23.83 32.39
C GLU A 272 19.62 -24.61 31.06
N ASP A 273 18.49 -25.00 30.49
CA ASP A 273 18.40 -25.68 29.20
C ASP A 273 17.10 -25.27 28.47
N VAL A 274 17.26 -24.49 27.39
CA VAL A 274 16.17 -23.99 26.56
C VAL A 274 15.44 -25.12 25.83
N GLY A 275 16.09 -26.26 25.60
CA GLY A 275 15.50 -27.43 24.97
C GLY A 275 14.61 -28.26 25.89
N ILE A 276 14.57 -27.95 27.20
CA ILE A 276 13.74 -28.65 28.17
C ILE A 276 12.54 -27.75 28.54
N PRO A 277 11.32 -28.08 28.06
CA PRO A 277 10.11 -27.35 28.41
C PRO A 277 9.89 -27.31 29.93
N ALA A 278 9.75 -26.11 30.48
CA ALA A 278 9.54 -25.86 31.91
C ALA A 278 8.14 -25.32 32.22
N THR A 279 7.62 -24.40 31.39
CA THR A 279 6.28 -23.80 31.55
C THR A 279 5.51 -23.76 30.23
N ILE A 280 4.19 -23.74 30.34
CA ILE A 280 3.24 -23.43 29.25
C ILE A 280 2.77 -22.00 29.44
N GLU A 281 2.77 -21.20 28.37
CA GLU A 281 2.37 -19.79 28.37
C GLU A 281 1.52 -19.47 27.13
N GLU A 282 0.69 -18.43 27.19
CA GLU A 282 -0.08 -17.98 26.01
C GLU A 282 0.84 -17.53 24.87
N SER A 283 1.96 -16.90 25.20
CA SER A 283 3.02 -16.55 24.25
C SER A 283 4.34 -16.36 24.97
N VAL A 284 5.39 -17.03 24.49
CA VAL A 284 6.74 -16.98 25.04
C VAL A 284 7.60 -16.10 24.16
N THR A 285 8.16 -15.04 24.73
CA THR A 285 9.08 -14.13 24.02
C THR A 285 10.54 -14.55 24.11
N VAL A 286 10.93 -15.26 25.17
CA VAL A 286 12.32 -15.68 25.45
C VAL A 286 12.35 -17.13 25.90
N ASN A 287 13.35 -17.88 25.42
CA ASN A 287 13.52 -19.31 25.67
C ASN A 287 12.34 -20.15 25.14
N HIS A 288 11.84 -19.84 23.95
CA HIS A 288 10.84 -20.69 23.29
C HIS A 288 11.41 -22.08 23.00
N ALA A 289 10.79 -23.11 23.57
CA ALA A 289 11.17 -24.52 23.44
C ALA A 289 10.30 -25.27 22.40
N GLY A 290 9.17 -24.71 22.01
CA GLY A 290 8.22 -25.30 21.07
C GLY A 290 6.80 -24.81 21.31
N CYS A 291 5.85 -25.31 20.52
CA CYS A 291 4.43 -25.06 20.71
C CYS A 291 3.70 -26.38 20.97
N ILE A 292 2.63 -26.30 21.77
CA ILE A 292 1.67 -27.38 21.93
C ILE A 292 0.31 -26.97 21.39
N ILE A 293 -0.34 -27.90 20.69
CA ILE A 293 -1.74 -27.80 20.31
C ILE A 293 -2.54 -28.68 21.24
N THR A 294 -3.58 -28.13 21.87
CA THR A 294 -4.46 -28.85 22.79
C THR A 294 -5.89 -28.81 22.28
N THR A 295 -6.69 -29.81 22.70
CA THR A 295 -8.09 -29.97 22.29
C THR A 295 -9.07 -29.25 23.22
N GLU A 296 -8.54 -28.66 24.29
CA GLU A 296 -9.27 -27.91 25.30
C GLU A 296 -8.40 -26.73 25.73
N PRO A 297 -9.00 -25.59 26.09
CA PRO A 297 -8.23 -24.47 26.62
C PRO A 297 -7.54 -24.88 27.93
N MET A 298 -6.34 -24.36 28.12
CA MET A 298 -5.61 -24.48 29.37
C MET A 298 -6.13 -23.45 30.38
N ASP A 299 -6.26 -23.85 31.64
CA ASP A 299 -6.69 -22.96 32.72
C ASP A 299 -5.45 -22.42 33.45
N PHE A 300 -5.15 -21.15 33.21
CA PHE A 300 -4.03 -20.44 33.83
C PHE A 300 -4.35 -19.87 35.22
N GLY A 301 -5.62 -19.87 35.64
CA GLY A 301 -6.06 -19.26 36.88
C GLY A 301 -5.71 -17.76 36.97
N ASP A 302 -5.03 -17.36 38.06
CA ASP A 302 -4.52 -15.99 38.29
C ASP A 302 -3.05 -15.82 37.84
N SER A 303 -2.46 -16.83 37.18
CA SER A 303 -1.06 -16.85 36.72
C SER A 303 -1.00 -16.60 35.21
N ASP A 304 0.14 -16.13 34.72
CA ASP A 304 0.39 -15.99 33.26
C ASP A 304 1.02 -17.26 32.65
N TYR A 305 1.34 -18.27 33.48
CA TYR A 305 1.99 -19.51 33.07
C TYR A 305 1.54 -20.72 33.90
N ILE A 306 1.70 -21.92 33.34
CA ILE A 306 1.48 -23.21 33.99
C ILE A 306 2.81 -24.00 34.05
N PRO A 307 3.31 -24.39 35.23
CA PRO A 307 4.54 -25.20 35.33
C PRO A 307 4.30 -26.64 34.90
N LEU A 308 5.12 -27.14 33.97
CA LEU A 308 4.97 -28.49 33.40
C LEU A 308 5.25 -29.60 34.42
N ASN A 309 6.29 -29.48 35.26
CA ASN A 309 6.63 -30.49 36.27
C ASN A 309 6.61 -31.94 35.75
N ASP A 310 7.19 -32.19 34.58
CA ASP A 310 7.20 -33.49 33.86
C ASP A 310 5.83 -33.96 33.30
N GLU A 311 4.81 -33.10 33.26
CA GLU A 311 3.47 -33.41 32.70
C GLU A 311 3.38 -33.22 31.17
N LEU A 312 4.49 -33.42 30.44
CA LEU A 312 4.54 -33.44 28.97
C LEU A 312 5.14 -34.78 28.51
N TYR A 313 4.30 -35.63 27.91
CA TYR A 313 4.66 -36.97 27.49
C TYR A 313 4.56 -37.12 25.98
N PHE A 314 5.65 -37.48 25.33
CA PHE A 314 5.66 -37.84 23.91
C PHE A 314 5.18 -39.29 23.74
N THR A 315 4.09 -39.47 23.01
CA THR A 315 3.47 -40.79 22.82
C THR A 315 4.14 -41.60 21.70
N GLY A 316 5.02 -40.96 20.91
CA GLY A 316 5.81 -41.57 19.84
C GLY A 316 5.09 -41.69 18.49
N GLY A 317 3.84 -41.23 18.40
CA GLY A 317 3.12 -41.05 17.14
C GLY A 317 3.47 -39.71 16.48
N GLU A 318 3.25 -39.62 15.18
CA GLU A 318 3.27 -38.36 14.44
C GLU A 318 1.97 -38.24 13.65
N LYS A 319 1.42 -37.02 13.57
CA LYS A 319 0.13 -36.74 12.93
C LYS A 319 0.06 -35.32 12.39
N GLY A 320 -0.62 -35.12 11.26
CA GLY A 320 -0.95 -33.78 10.76
C GLY A 320 -2.01 -33.09 11.62
N ILE A 321 -2.07 -31.76 11.63
CA ILE A 321 -3.04 -30.99 12.42
C ILE A 321 -4.48 -31.35 12.04
N ARG A 322 -4.80 -31.49 10.74
CA ARG A 322 -6.14 -31.87 10.29
C ARG A 322 -6.50 -33.30 10.62
N GLU A 323 -5.56 -34.23 10.46
CA GLU A 323 -5.76 -35.63 10.82
C GLU A 323 -6.05 -35.76 12.33
N PHE A 324 -5.31 -35.04 13.17
CA PHE A 324 -5.52 -34.99 14.61
C PHE A 324 -6.88 -34.36 14.96
N TRP A 325 -7.23 -33.25 14.31
CA TRP A 325 -8.52 -32.59 14.52
C TRP A 325 -9.70 -33.50 14.13
N GLN A 326 -9.60 -34.23 13.03
CA GLN A 326 -10.59 -35.19 12.57
C GLN A 326 -10.77 -36.36 13.55
N GLU A 327 -9.69 -36.85 14.15
CA GLU A 327 -9.76 -37.90 15.18
C GLU A 327 -10.49 -37.40 16.44
N VAL A 328 -10.15 -36.20 16.91
CA VAL A 328 -10.65 -35.71 18.20
C VAL A 328 -12.06 -35.13 18.08
N PHE A 329 -12.38 -34.49 16.97
CA PHE A 329 -13.67 -33.86 16.73
C PHE A 329 -14.37 -34.43 15.49
N PRO A 330 -14.64 -35.75 15.42
CA PRO A 330 -15.18 -36.39 14.22
C PRO A 330 -16.53 -35.80 13.78
N ASP A 331 -17.35 -35.33 14.72
CA ASP A 331 -18.64 -34.69 14.44
C ASP A 331 -18.49 -33.26 13.90
N LYS A 332 -17.44 -32.52 14.31
CA LYS A 332 -17.14 -31.17 13.78
C LYS A 332 -16.36 -31.24 12.47
N ALA A 333 -15.54 -32.26 12.32
CA ALA A 333 -14.69 -32.46 11.17
C ALA A 333 -15.43 -33.03 9.96
N LYS A 334 -16.61 -33.58 10.19
CA LYS A 334 -17.58 -33.85 9.14
C LYS A 334 -18.20 -32.54 8.66
N ILE A 335 -17.43 -31.76 7.92
CA ILE A 335 -17.96 -30.66 7.13
C ILE A 335 -19.07 -31.26 6.26
N SER A 336 -20.29 -30.73 6.38
CA SER A 336 -21.38 -31.23 5.54
C SER A 336 -20.99 -30.98 4.09
N ARG A 337 -21.23 -31.95 3.21
CA ARG A 337 -21.00 -31.78 1.76
C ARG A 337 -21.59 -30.46 1.24
N SER A 338 -22.71 -30.02 1.80
CA SER A 338 -23.29 -28.71 1.49
C SER A 338 -22.35 -27.53 1.79
N THR A 339 -21.62 -27.53 2.90
CA THR A 339 -20.63 -26.49 3.24
C THR A 339 -19.42 -26.56 2.32
N GLU A 340 -18.93 -27.76 1.97
CA GLU A 340 -17.83 -27.92 1.01
C GLU A 340 -18.18 -27.29 -0.33
N GLU A 341 -19.36 -27.62 -0.88
CA GLU A 341 -19.82 -27.03 -2.13
C GLU A 341 -20.06 -25.51 -2.00
N VAL A 342 -20.65 -25.02 -0.90
CA VAL A 342 -20.79 -23.56 -0.67
C VAL A 342 -19.42 -22.86 -0.70
N GLN A 343 -18.42 -23.41 -0.02
CA GLN A 343 -17.09 -22.82 0.01
C GLN A 343 -16.44 -22.85 -1.37
N ALA A 344 -16.44 -24.00 -2.05
CA ALA A 344 -15.87 -24.15 -3.38
C ALA A 344 -16.55 -23.24 -4.42
N GLU A 345 -17.89 -23.20 -4.45
CA GLU A 345 -18.64 -22.31 -5.36
C GLU A 345 -18.35 -20.84 -5.07
N SER A 346 -18.29 -20.45 -3.78
CA SER A 346 -18.01 -19.07 -3.37
C SER A 346 -16.62 -18.61 -3.77
N ILE A 347 -15.62 -19.50 -3.61
CA ILE A 347 -14.24 -19.24 -4.02
C ILE A 347 -14.16 -19.13 -5.54
N SER A 348 -14.73 -20.09 -6.29
CA SER A 348 -14.75 -20.04 -7.75
C SER A 348 -15.40 -18.75 -8.26
N TYR A 349 -16.54 -18.36 -7.68
CA TYR A 349 -17.22 -17.13 -8.02
C TYR A 349 -16.36 -15.90 -7.73
N ALA A 350 -15.74 -15.81 -6.55
CA ALA A 350 -14.93 -14.66 -6.17
C ALA A 350 -13.68 -14.51 -7.07
N VAL A 351 -13.01 -15.61 -7.39
CA VAL A 351 -11.85 -15.61 -8.29
C VAL A 351 -12.29 -15.23 -9.71
N CYS A 352 -13.41 -15.78 -10.21
CA CYS A 352 -13.96 -15.38 -11.50
C CYS A 352 -14.32 -13.89 -11.55
N ALA A 353 -14.98 -13.38 -10.50
CA ALA A 353 -15.36 -11.97 -10.40
C ALA A 353 -14.14 -11.05 -10.39
N TYR A 354 -13.05 -11.44 -9.72
CA TYR A 354 -11.79 -10.70 -9.72
C TYR A 354 -11.21 -10.54 -11.13
N PHE A 355 -11.18 -11.63 -11.91
CA PHE A 355 -10.68 -11.61 -13.29
C PHE A 355 -11.73 -11.10 -14.31
N GLY A 356 -12.91 -10.63 -13.86
CA GLY A 356 -13.95 -10.12 -14.74
C GLY A 356 -14.64 -11.19 -15.60
N ILE A 357 -14.58 -12.46 -15.19
CA ILE A 357 -15.19 -13.59 -15.89
C ILE A 357 -16.66 -13.70 -15.51
N ALA A 358 -17.55 -13.66 -16.50
CA ALA A 358 -18.99 -13.78 -16.27
C ALA A 358 -19.35 -15.15 -15.70
N THR A 359 -19.95 -15.16 -14.52
CA THR A 359 -20.48 -16.34 -13.83
C THR A 359 -22.01 -16.41 -13.96
N GLU A 360 -22.57 -17.62 -13.90
CA GLU A 360 -24.01 -17.83 -14.05
C GLU A 360 -24.82 -17.16 -12.91
N GLU A 361 -26.06 -16.74 -13.20
CA GLU A 361 -26.86 -15.96 -12.26
C GLU A 361 -27.45 -16.76 -11.09
N ASN A 362 -27.50 -18.09 -11.17
CA ASN A 362 -28.30 -18.94 -10.28
C ASN A 362 -27.51 -19.85 -9.31
N SER A 363 -26.19 -19.70 -9.18
CA SER A 363 -25.38 -20.64 -8.38
C SER A 363 -25.73 -20.67 -6.89
N PHE A 364 -26.15 -19.55 -6.27
CA PHE A 364 -26.29 -19.47 -4.81
C PHE A 364 -27.71 -19.58 -4.25
N GLY A 365 -28.69 -20.09 -5.00
CA GLY A 365 -30.10 -20.13 -4.57
C GLY A 365 -30.39 -20.97 -3.31
N TYR A 366 -29.45 -21.81 -2.89
CA TYR A 366 -29.58 -22.70 -1.74
C TYR A 366 -28.90 -22.17 -0.46
N ILE A 367 -28.20 -21.04 -0.52
CA ILE A 367 -27.44 -20.47 0.61
C ILE A 367 -28.30 -20.20 1.84
N ALA A 368 -29.50 -19.63 1.66
CA ALA A 368 -30.42 -19.38 2.76
C ALA A 368 -30.95 -20.66 3.43
N SER A 369 -30.88 -21.81 2.76
CA SER A 369 -31.21 -23.10 3.38
C SER A 369 -30.00 -23.68 4.10
N TRP A 370 -28.80 -23.53 3.51
CA TRP A 370 -27.55 -23.96 4.11
C TRP A 370 -27.22 -23.24 5.42
N SER A 371 -27.50 -21.94 5.52
CA SER A 371 -27.15 -21.11 6.68
C SER A 371 -28.06 -21.29 7.91
N LYS A 372 -29.26 -21.86 7.77
CA LYS A 372 -30.27 -21.93 8.84
C LYS A 372 -29.83 -22.73 10.07
N ASP A 373 -29.06 -23.78 9.85
CA ASP A 373 -28.61 -24.69 10.91
C ASP A 373 -27.18 -24.36 11.38
N LYS A 374 -26.67 -23.17 11.00
CA LYS A 374 -25.30 -22.72 11.30
C LYS A 374 -25.31 -21.61 12.34
N ASP A 375 -24.39 -21.70 13.29
CA ASP A 375 -24.14 -20.59 14.20
C ASP A 375 -23.26 -19.51 13.55
N LEU A 376 -23.16 -18.35 14.21
CA LEU A 376 -22.40 -17.22 13.70
C LEU A 376 -20.90 -17.52 13.57
N SER A 377 -20.35 -18.35 14.46
CA SER A 377 -18.94 -18.72 14.46
C SER A 377 -18.62 -19.59 13.24
N GLU A 378 -19.48 -20.57 12.94
CA GLU A 378 -19.38 -21.41 11.74
C GLU A 378 -19.49 -20.58 10.45
N LEU A 379 -20.46 -19.65 10.38
CA LEU A 379 -20.62 -18.78 9.22
C LEU A 379 -19.39 -17.87 9.01
N LYS A 380 -18.87 -17.28 10.09
CA LYS A 380 -17.69 -16.42 10.03
C LYS A 380 -16.43 -17.20 9.61
N SER A 381 -16.20 -18.37 10.19
CA SER A 381 -15.09 -19.25 9.82
C SER A 381 -15.15 -19.68 8.36
N SER A 382 -16.37 -19.93 7.84
CA SER A 382 -16.55 -20.22 6.41
C SER A 382 -16.17 -19.03 5.53
N LEU A 383 -16.53 -17.80 5.91
CA LEU A 383 -16.14 -16.59 5.16
C LEU A 383 -14.62 -16.37 5.20
N GLU A 384 -13.97 -16.62 6.33
CA GLU A 384 -12.50 -16.53 6.47
C GLU A 384 -11.80 -17.55 5.58
N THR A 385 -12.29 -18.79 5.57
CA THR A 385 -11.80 -19.86 4.69
C THR A 385 -11.93 -19.48 3.21
N ILE A 386 -13.11 -18.98 2.82
CA ILE A 386 -13.38 -18.51 1.46
C ILE A 386 -12.43 -17.37 1.09
N ASN A 387 -12.28 -16.36 1.96
CA ASN A 387 -11.43 -15.21 1.70
C ASN A 387 -9.95 -15.60 1.56
N LYS A 388 -9.40 -16.35 2.53
CA LYS A 388 -7.99 -16.78 2.53
C LYS A 388 -7.65 -17.61 1.29
N THR A 389 -8.53 -18.54 0.95
CA THR A 389 -8.32 -19.42 -0.22
C THR A 389 -8.46 -18.66 -1.53
N SER A 390 -9.48 -17.79 -1.66
CA SER A 390 -9.65 -16.93 -2.84
C SER A 390 -8.44 -16.00 -3.03
N ASN A 391 -7.97 -15.36 -1.96
CA ASN A 391 -6.79 -14.49 -2.00
C ASN A 391 -5.55 -15.25 -2.49
N THR A 392 -5.31 -16.45 -1.95
CA THR A 392 -4.19 -17.31 -2.36
C THR A 392 -4.30 -17.67 -3.84
N MET A 393 -5.47 -18.13 -4.29
CA MET A 393 -5.69 -18.48 -5.69
C MET A 393 -5.51 -17.30 -6.63
N ILE A 394 -6.05 -16.12 -6.29
CA ILE A 394 -5.88 -14.89 -7.06
C ILE A 394 -4.39 -14.57 -7.19
N CYS A 395 -3.66 -14.51 -6.08
CA CYS A 395 -2.22 -14.16 -6.09
C CYS A 395 -1.39 -15.19 -6.88
N ASP A 396 -1.66 -16.49 -6.72
CA ASP A 396 -0.97 -17.56 -7.45
C ASP A 396 -1.20 -17.43 -8.96
N ILE A 397 -2.46 -17.23 -9.37
CA ILE A 397 -2.84 -17.08 -10.79
C ILE A 397 -2.23 -15.81 -11.38
N GLU A 398 -2.30 -14.66 -10.69
CA GLU A 398 -1.70 -13.40 -11.14
C GLU A 398 -0.19 -13.56 -11.38
N LYS A 399 0.52 -14.14 -10.41
CA LYS A 399 1.96 -14.37 -10.50
C LYS A 399 2.32 -15.25 -11.70
N ASN A 400 1.62 -16.37 -11.86
CA ASN A 400 1.87 -17.30 -12.96
C ASN A 400 1.50 -16.68 -14.32
N TYR A 401 0.40 -15.92 -14.37
CA TYR A 401 -0.06 -15.26 -15.60
C TYR A 401 0.93 -14.19 -16.05
N ALA A 402 1.40 -13.33 -15.14
CA ALA A 402 2.43 -12.33 -15.44
C ALA A 402 3.73 -12.99 -15.96
N GLN A 403 4.15 -14.10 -15.34
CA GLN A 403 5.31 -14.85 -15.81
C GLN A 403 5.11 -15.40 -17.23
N ILE A 404 3.94 -15.95 -17.55
CA ILE A 404 3.64 -16.48 -18.88
C ILE A 404 3.62 -15.38 -19.94
N LEU A 405 3.07 -14.20 -19.63
CA LEU A 405 3.09 -13.06 -20.56
C LEU A 405 4.52 -12.65 -20.90
N LYS A 406 5.42 -12.62 -19.91
CA LYS A 406 6.85 -12.37 -20.09
C LYS A 406 7.53 -13.46 -20.92
N GLU A 407 7.28 -14.74 -20.61
CA GLU A 407 7.85 -15.89 -21.33
C GLU A 407 7.44 -15.91 -22.82
N ARG A 408 6.21 -15.48 -23.12
CA ARG A 408 5.66 -15.49 -24.49
C ARG A 408 5.94 -14.21 -25.27
N GLY A 409 6.61 -13.21 -24.68
CA GLY A 409 6.84 -11.92 -25.32
C GLY A 409 5.55 -11.17 -25.65
N LEU A 410 4.45 -11.48 -24.95
CA LEU A 410 3.14 -10.83 -25.11
C LEU A 410 3.04 -9.54 -24.29
N ASP A 411 4.17 -9.06 -23.77
CA ASP A 411 4.21 -8.01 -22.75
C ASP A 411 3.96 -6.60 -23.33
N LYS A 412 3.92 -6.40 -24.66
CA LYS A 412 3.56 -5.09 -25.26
C LYS A 412 2.90 -5.28 -26.62
N THR A 413 1.68 -4.77 -26.82
CA THR A 413 1.14 -4.56 -28.18
C THR A 413 1.72 -3.26 -28.75
N GLU A 414 2.13 -3.27 -30.02
CA GLU A 414 2.76 -2.13 -30.71
C GLU A 414 1.89 -0.85 -30.76
N ASP A 415 0.59 -0.94 -30.46
CA ASP A 415 -0.36 0.18 -30.40
C ASP A 415 -0.36 0.95 -29.05
N GLU A 416 0.45 0.53 -28.06
CA GLU A 416 0.43 1.06 -26.68
C GLU A 416 1.74 1.75 -26.24
N ARG A 417 2.59 2.25 -27.16
CA ARG A 417 3.71 3.11 -26.73
C ARG A 417 3.19 4.43 -26.18
N SER A 418 3.23 4.57 -24.86
CA SER A 418 2.91 5.80 -24.14
C SER A 418 3.96 6.89 -24.31
N ASP A 419 5.15 6.55 -24.80
CA ASP A 419 6.30 7.44 -24.84
C ASP A 419 7.39 6.95 -25.81
N ALA A 420 8.23 7.88 -26.26
CA ALA A 420 9.41 7.62 -27.09
C ALA A 420 10.42 8.76 -26.99
N MET A 421 11.71 8.39 -27.05
CA MET A 421 12.82 9.32 -27.11
C MET A 421 13.46 9.31 -28.50
N TYR A 422 13.72 10.48 -29.05
CA TYR A 422 14.35 10.68 -30.34
C TYR A 422 15.65 11.49 -30.21
N GLU A 423 16.59 11.20 -31.10
CA GLU A 423 17.91 11.81 -31.08
C GLU A 423 18.14 12.68 -32.32
N SER A 424 18.68 13.89 -32.10
CA SER A 424 19.20 14.77 -33.16
C SER A 424 20.69 15.04 -32.95
N SER A 425 21.32 15.94 -33.71
CA SER A 425 22.73 16.30 -33.50
C SER A 425 23.00 17.06 -32.19
N LEU A 426 22.02 17.83 -31.69
CA LEU A 426 22.21 18.75 -30.56
C LEU A 426 21.29 18.46 -29.36
N ASN A 427 20.11 17.88 -29.62
CA ASN A 427 19.07 17.70 -28.60
C ASN A 427 18.53 16.28 -28.57
N TYR A 428 17.97 15.91 -27.43
CA TYR A 428 17.00 14.82 -27.30
C TYR A 428 15.58 15.39 -27.34
N LEU A 429 14.65 14.66 -27.96
CA LEU A 429 13.22 14.95 -27.94
C LEU A 429 12.52 13.77 -27.28
N TYR A 430 11.94 14.02 -26.10
CA TYR A 430 11.09 13.06 -25.42
C TYR A 430 9.64 13.40 -25.70
N ILE A 431 8.86 12.43 -26.17
CA ILE A 431 7.41 12.56 -26.39
C ILE A 431 6.73 11.53 -25.50
N PHE A 432 5.75 11.94 -24.72
CA PHE A 432 5.04 11.04 -23.82
C PHE A 432 3.58 11.46 -23.65
N ARG A 433 2.71 10.50 -23.35
CA ARG A 433 1.32 10.76 -23.01
C ARG A 433 1.23 11.15 -21.54
N ASN A 434 0.66 12.33 -21.30
CA ASN A 434 0.42 12.81 -19.94
C ASN A 434 -0.86 12.21 -19.33
N SER A 435 -1.13 12.57 -18.07
CA SER A 435 -2.29 12.09 -17.32
C SER A 435 -3.65 12.50 -17.88
N GLU A 436 -3.69 13.44 -18.83
CA GLU A 436 -4.90 13.85 -19.54
C GLU A 436 -5.04 13.17 -20.90
N ASN A 437 -4.22 12.12 -21.15
CA ASN A 437 -4.17 11.36 -22.40
C ASN A 437 -3.84 12.22 -23.63
N THR A 438 -3.06 13.27 -23.42
CA THR A 438 -2.57 14.16 -24.47
C THR A 438 -1.06 14.06 -24.58
N TRP A 439 -0.51 14.39 -25.74
CA TRP A 439 0.92 14.30 -25.98
C TRP A 439 1.65 15.51 -25.40
N ASP A 440 2.53 15.26 -24.45
CA ASP A 440 3.52 16.22 -23.98
C ASP A 440 4.88 15.89 -24.62
N TYR A 441 5.71 16.90 -24.75
CA TYR A 441 7.07 16.74 -25.22
C TYR A 441 8.03 17.66 -24.49
N SER A 442 9.28 17.23 -24.39
CA SER A 442 10.38 18.01 -23.85
C SER A 442 11.62 17.83 -24.73
N PHE A 443 12.28 18.95 -25.02
CA PHE A 443 13.59 19.00 -25.63
C PHE A 443 14.64 19.16 -24.55
N TYR A 444 15.68 18.34 -24.62
CA TYR A 444 16.83 18.40 -23.71
C TYR A 444 18.10 18.68 -24.50
N ASP A 445 18.95 19.59 -24.02
CA ASP A 445 20.28 19.81 -24.59
C ASP A 445 21.18 18.62 -24.26
N LYS A 446 21.90 18.09 -25.25
CA LYS A 446 22.72 16.87 -25.04
C LYS A 446 23.93 17.06 -24.12
N ASN A 447 24.42 18.28 -23.96
CA ASN A 447 25.60 18.55 -23.15
C ASN A 447 25.24 18.81 -21.70
N THR A 448 24.15 19.55 -21.47
CA THR A 448 23.71 19.93 -20.11
C THR A 448 22.65 19.01 -19.54
N LEU A 449 21.92 18.29 -20.40
CA LEU A 449 20.78 17.44 -20.07
C LEU A 449 19.63 18.18 -19.38
N LEU A 450 19.65 19.52 -19.42
CA LEU A 450 18.57 20.36 -18.90
C LEU A 450 17.53 20.58 -19.99
N GLU A 451 16.27 20.62 -19.57
CA GLU A 451 15.14 20.94 -20.46
C GLU A 451 15.33 22.34 -21.06
N VAL A 452 15.40 22.39 -22.39
CA VAL A 452 15.51 23.65 -23.14
C VAL A 452 14.15 24.21 -23.50
N ASP A 453 13.19 23.34 -23.77
CA ASP A 453 11.81 23.69 -24.08
C ASP A 453 10.90 22.49 -23.90
N GLY A 454 9.63 22.72 -23.62
CA GLY A 454 8.65 21.67 -23.42
C GLY A 454 7.24 22.19 -23.54
N GLY A 455 6.33 21.30 -23.89
CA GLY A 455 4.96 21.70 -24.16
C GLY A 455 4.02 20.54 -24.38
N ARG A 456 2.78 20.90 -24.70
CA ARG A 456 1.66 20.00 -24.89
C ARG A 456 1.09 20.20 -26.28
N LEU A 457 0.81 19.11 -26.98
CA LEU A 457 0.08 19.11 -28.25
C LEU A 457 -1.42 19.25 -28.00
N ASP A 458 -2.06 20.08 -28.81
CA ASP A 458 -3.51 20.29 -28.78
C ASP A 458 -4.28 19.07 -29.32
N ASN A 459 -3.66 18.28 -30.21
CA ASN A 459 -4.26 17.12 -30.85
C ASN A 459 -3.81 15.82 -30.16
N SER A 460 -4.72 15.16 -29.44
CA SER A 460 -4.42 13.99 -28.61
C SER A 460 -4.90 12.65 -29.19
N GLU A 461 -5.66 12.69 -30.28
CA GLU A 461 -6.22 11.52 -30.95
C GLU A 461 -5.27 10.87 -31.97
N ILE A 462 -4.06 11.42 -32.11
CA ILE A 462 -3.04 10.98 -33.08
C ILE A 462 -2.03 9.99 -32.48
N GLY A 463 -1.40 9.19 -33.33
CA GLY A 463 -0.33 8.27 -32.94
C GLY A 463 0.99 9.00 -32.61
N ILE A 464 1.93 8.33 -31.92
CA ILE A 464 3.18 8.96 -31.47
C ILE A 464 4.07 9.47 -32.63
N GLU A 465 4.04 8.81 -33.79
CA GLU A 465 4.76 9.25 -34.99
C GLU A 465 4.13 10.50 -35.63
N GLU A 466 2.80 10.59 -35.58
CA GLU A 466 2.08 11.79 -36.04
C GLU A 466 2.31 12.95 -35.07
N ALA A 467 2.34 12.68 -33.76
CA ALA A 467 2.69 13.65 -32.73
C ALA A 467 4.11 14.21 -32.94
N LYS A 468 5.10 13.34 -33.22
CA LYS A 468 6.46 13.76 -33.59
C LYS A 468 6.45 14.69 -34.80
N ALA A 469 5.74 14.32 -35.86
CA ALA A 469 5.67 15.13 -37.07
C ALA A 469 5.05 16.52 -36.82
N GLU A 470 4.00 16.60 -36.00
CA GLU A 470 3.37 17.88 -35.62
C GLU A 470 4.29 18.75 -34.77
N ILE A 471 4.99 18.17 -33.78
CA ILE A 471 5.97 18.89 -32.94
C ILE A 471 7.07 19.47 -33.82
N LEU A 472 7.74 18.64 -34.64
CA LEU A 472 8.85 19.09 -35.47
C LEU A 472 8.43 20.17 -36.48
N LYS A 473 7.20 20.07 -37.00
CA LYS A 473 6.62 21.09 -37.89
C LYS A 473 6.33 22.40 -37.16
N THR A 474 5.83 22.33 -35.92
CA THR A 474 5.46 23.51 -35.10
C THR A 474 6.67 24.36 -34.75
N PHE A 475 7.82 23.74 -34.49
CA PHE A 475 9.06 24.44 -34.17
C PHE A 475 9.90 24.86 -35.39
N GLU A 476 9.37 24.67 -36.62
CA GLU A 476 10.10 24.89 -37.88
C GLU A 476 11.49 24.23 -37.89
N VAL A 477 11.64 23.10 -37.19
CA VAL A 477 12.93 22.43 -37.00
C VAL A 477 13.32 21.77 -38.31
N GLN A 478 14.36 22.27 -38.95
CA GLN A 478 14.91 21.69 -40.18
C GLN A 478 15.85 20.49 -39.93
N ILE A 479 15.95 20.04 -38.67
CA ILE A 479 16.85 18.97 -38.25
C ILE A 479 16.08 17.65 -38.24
N GLU A 480 16.63 16.65 -38.93
CA GLU A 480 16.06 15.31 -39.01
C GLU A 480 16.36 14.54 -37.71
N TYR A 481 15.31 14.13 -36.99
CA TYR A 481 15.43 13.26 -35.82
C TYR A 481 15.42 11.80 -36.26
N SER A 482 16.25 10.97 -35.63
CA SER A 482 16.34 9.54 -35.94
C SER A 482 15.03 8.79 -35.69
N GLU A 483 15.02 7.51 -36.08
CA GLU A 483 14.13 6.50 -35.51
C GLU A 483 14.17 6.55 -33.96
N PRO A 484 13.09 6.15 -33.28
CA PRO A 484 13.05 6.14 -31.83
C PRO A 484 14.22 5.32 -31.27
N LEU A 485 14.86 5.83 -30.23
CA LEU A 485 15.92 5.13 -29.52
C LEU A 485 15.39 3.80 -28.97
N GLU A 486 16.26 2.79 -28.91
CA GLU A 486 15.96 1.54 -28.18
C GLU A 486 15.63 1.87 -26.72
N ASN A 487 14.65 1.18 -26.14
CA ASN A 487 14.12 1.48 -24.81
C ASN A 487 15.22 1.57 -23.75
N ASP A 488 16.14 0.60 -23.71
CA ASP A 488 17.27 0.57 -22.76
C ASP A 488 18.15 1.83 -22.87
N ARG A 489 18.31 2.37 -24.08
CA ARG A 489 19.10 3.60 -24.32
C ARG A 489 18.30 4.85 -23.94
N ALA A 490 16.99 4.85 -24.15
CA ALA A 490 16.11 5.96 -23.76
C ALA A 490 16.02 6.09 -22.23
N GLU A 491 15.90 4.97 -21.52
CA GLU A 491 15.86 4.92 -20.05
C GLU A 491 17.12 5.49 -19.41
N LEU A 492 18.31 5.06 -19.87
CA LEU A 492 19.59 5.58 -19.39
C LEU A 492 19.71 7.11 -19.57
N ILE A 493 19.25 7.64 -20.70
CA ILE A 493 19.28 9.09 -20.96
C ILE A 493 18.31 9.83 -20.04
N LEU A 494 17.13 9.26 -19.78
CA LEU A 494 16.16 9.84 -18.85
C LEU A 494 16.70 9.86 -17.41
N GLU A 495 17.39 8.80 -16.97
CA GLU A 495 18.10 8.75 -15.68
C GLU A 495 19.18 9.84 -15.56
N ASP A 496 19.97 10.04 -16.61
CA ASP A 496 20.98 11.10 -16.64
C ASP A 496 20.34 12.50 -16.57
N ILE A 497 19.23 12.71 -17.30
CA ILE A 497 18.43 13.95 -17.25
C ILE A 497 17.88 14.21 -15.84
N LEU A 498 17.28 13.19 -15.21
CA LEU A 498 16.80 13.25 -13.83
C LEU A 498 17.90 13.73 -12.87
N THR A 499 19.09 13.14 -13.01
CA THR A 499 20.25 13.41 -12.15
C THR A 499 20.75 14.84 -12.34
N ALA A 500 20.79 15.32 -13.58
CA ALA A 500 21.11 16.71 -13.91
C ALA A 500 20.06 17.69 -13.31
N GLU A 501 18.78 17.36 -13.37
CA GLU A 501 17.71 18.17 -12.78
C GLU A 501 17.69 18.14 -11.23
N GLN A 502 18.00 17.00 -10.61
CA GLN A 502 18.10 16.84 -9.15
C GLN A 502 19.23 17.67 -8.58
N SER A 503 20.44 17.54 -9.14
CA SER A 503 21.59 18.37 -8.73
C SER A 503 21.30 19.87 -8.90
N HIS A 504 20.62 20.27 -9.98
CA HIS A 504 20.20 21.66 -10.17
C HIS A 504 19.16 22.12 -9.12
N SER A 505 18.27 21.23 -8.68
CA SER A 505 17.21 21.57 -7.71
C SER A 505 17.61 21.49 -6.24
N GLU A 506 18.53 20.61 -5.86
CA GLU A 506 19.06 20.57 -4.48
C GLU A 506 19.73 21.89 -4.14
N THR A 507 20.47 22.45 -5.11
CA THR A 507 21.04 23.79 -5.04
C THR A 507 19.99 24.87 -4.77
N LEU A 508 18.74 24.69 -5.24
CA LEU A 508 17.61 25.62 -5.02
C LEU A 508 16.78 25.33 -3.75
N LYS A 509 16.78 24.09 -3.23
CA LYS A 509 16.04 23.70 -2.01
C LYS A 509 16.70 24.24 -0.74
N ASP A 510 18.02 24.42 -0.76
CA ASP A 510 18.81 24.83 0.42
C ASP A 510 18.94 26.37 0.56
N MET A 511 18.24 27.14 -0.26
CA MET A 511 18.22 28.59 -0.17
C MET A 511 17.17 29.10 0.83
N PRO A 512 17.50 30.12 1.65
CA PRO A 512 16.60 30.69 2.64
C PRO A 512 15.49 31.54 2.01
N ASP A 513 15.68 32.00 0.77
CA ASP A 513 14.66 32.63 -0.05
C ASP A 513 14.80 32.17 -1.52
N LYS A 514 13.75 31.56 -2.07
CA LYS A 514 13.73 31.01 -3.44
C LYS A 514 13.40 32.05 -4.50
N SER A 515 13.06 33.27 -4.09
CA SER A 515 12.68 34.36 -4.99
C SER A 515 13.86 35.23 -5.43
N ILE A 516 15.05 35.00 -4.85
CA ILE A 516 16.30 35.70 -5.15
C ILE A 516 17.45 34.69 -5.21
N THR A 517 18.38 34.87 -6.14
CA THR A 517 19.49 33.93 -6.37
C THR A 517 20.85 34.54 -6.07
N GLN A 518 21.88 33.71 -5.91
CA GLN A 518 23.28 34.16 -5.75
C GLN A 518 23.70 35.10 -6.88
N LYS A 519 23.26 34.81 -8.11
CA LYS A 519 23.55 35.63 -9.30
C LYS A 519 22.89 37.01 -9.23
N ASP A 520 21.74 37.13 -8.57
CA ASP A 520 21.08 38.42 -8.35
C ASP A 520 21.83 39.27 -7.31
N MET A 521 22.41 38.62 -6.29
CA MET A 521 23.28 39.26 -5.29
C MET A 521 24.59 39.76 -5.91
N GLU A 522 25.23 38.96 -6.76
CA GLU A 522 26.40 39.37 -7.54
C GLU A 522 26.08 40.54 -8.48
N ALA A 523 24.92 40.48 -9.15
CA ALA A 523 24.45 41.57 -10.02
C ALA A 523 24.12 42.86 -9.24
N TYR A 524 23.76 42.74 -7.95
CA TYR A 524 23.54 43.86 -7.05
C TYR A 524 24.85 44.51 -6.55
N GLY A 525 26.00 43.83 -6.69
CA GLY A 525 27.31 44.34 -6.33
C GLY A 525 27.88 43.80 -5.01
N TYR A 526 27.35 42.67 -4.53
CA TYR A 526 27.82 41.99 -3.33
C TYR A 526 28.31 40.57 -3.70
N SER A 527 29.51 40.19 -3.26
CA SER A 527 30.24 39.05 -3.81
C SER A 527 30.70 37.99 -2.79
N ASP A 528 30.27 38.08 -1.53
CA ASP A 528 30.61 37.07 -0.53
C ASP A 528 29.84 35.76 -0.74
N ASP A 529 30.58 34.70 -1.05
CA ASP A 529 30.07 33.35 -1.25
C ASP A 529 29.49 32.71 0.03
N ASN A 530 29.76 33.25 1.22
CA ASN A 530 29.20 32.75 2.48
C ASN A 530 27.83 33.37 2.82
N MET A 531 27.42 34.39 2.07
CA MET A 531 26.16 35.09 2.26
C MET A 531 25.08 34.50 1.34
N LEU A 532 23.90 34.19 1.89
CA LEU A 532 22.74 33.72 1.14
C LEU A 532 21.72 34.87 1.03
N PRO A 533 21.27 35.23 -0.19
CA PRO A 533 20.42 36.40 -0.39
C PRO A 533 18.98 36.18 0.08
N LEU A 534 18.35 37.27 0.54
CA LEU A 534 17.00 37.35 1.06
C LEU A 534 16.27 38.57 0.50
N THR A 535 14.99 38.40 0.20
CA THR A 535 14.07 39.54 0.03
C THR A 535 13.72 40.15 1.39
N LYS A 536 13.23 41.39 1.37
CA LYS A 536 12.74 42.08 2.58
C LYS A 536 11.64 41.28 3.31
N GLU A 537 10.79 40.57 2.59
CA GLU A 537 9.71 39.75 3.17
C GLU A 537 10.25 38.49 3.87
N ALA A 538 11.27 37.85 3.29
CA ALA A 538 11.92 36.70 3.92
C ALA A 538 12.75 37.12 5.14
N ALA A 539 13.44 38.27 5.05
CA ALA A 539 14.18 38.87 6.16
C ALA A 539 13.27 39.17 7.37
N ASP A 540 12.09 39.76 7.17
CA ASP A 540 11.14 40.05 8.26
C ASP A 540 10.63 38.76 8.95
N LYS A 541 10.37 37.69 8.19
CA LYS A 541 9.93 36.40 8.72
C LYS A 541 11.02 35.68 9.52
N LEU A 542 12.26 35.68 9.00
CA LEU A 542 13.39 35.04 9.67
C LEU A 542 13.81 35.82 10.91
N PHE A 543 13.70 37.16 10.88
CA PHE A 543 13.92 38.00 12.05
C PHE A 543 12.89 37.74 13.16
N ASP A 544 11.61 37.51 12.83
CA ASP A 544 10.59 37.08 13.79
C ASP A 544 10.85 35.69 14.40
N ALA A 545 11.72 34.90 13.77
CA ALA A 545 12.18 33.60 14.23
C ALA A 545 13.54 33.67 14.94
N ASP A 546 13.96 34.85 15.38
CA ASP A 546 15.25 35.13 16.05
C ASP A 546 16.51 34.76 15.22
N ALA A 547 16.41 34.77 13.88
CA ALA A 547 17.57 34.57 13.00
C ALA A 547 18.44 35.85 12.88
N VAL A 548 19.75 35.67 12.71
CA VAL A 548 20.70 36.76 12.44
C VAL A 548 20.62 37.15 10.96
N ILE A 549 20.24 38.40 10.68
CA ILE A 549 20.03 38.93 9.33
C ILE A 549 20.96 40.12 9.07
N TYR A 550 21.45 40.23 7.85
CA TYR A 550 22.31 41.31 7.38
C TYR A 550 21.62 42.15 6.28
N MET A 551 21.82 43.46 6.33
CA MET A 551 21.55 44.40 5.25
C MET A 551 22.75 44.42 4.32
N LEU A 552 22.57 44.12 3.04
CA LEU A 552 23.66 44.14 2.06
C LEU A 552 23.63 45.43 1.22
N HIS A 553 24.79 46.02 1.00
CA HIS A 553 24.98 47.24 0.22
C HIS A 553 25.70 46.97 -1.11
N TYR A 554 25.51 47.87 -2.07
CA TYR A 554 26.06 47.77 -3.43
C TYR A 554 27.58 47.96 -3.50
N ASP A 555 28.20 48.45 -2.42
CA ASP A 555 29.64 48.68 -2.29
C ASP A 555 30.37 47.51 -1.62
N ASP A 556 29.75 46.31 -1.65
CA ASP A 556 30.28 45.07 -1.07
C ASP A 556 30.46 45.17 0.46
N THR A 557 29.60 45.95 1.13
CA THR A 557 29.55 46.08 2.59
C THR A 557 28.21 45.60 3.16
N GLU A 558 28.24 45.15 4.42
CA GLU A 558 27.10 44.62 5.13
C GLU A 558 26.96 45.17 6.56
N ALA A 559 25.73 45.21 7.06
CA ALA A 559 25.42 45.61 8.43
C ALA A 559 24.33 44.72 9.05
N MET A 560 24.52 44.29 10.29
CA MET A 560 23.54 43.47 10.99
C MET A 560 22.25 44.25 11.27
N VAL A 561 21.11 43.58 11.08
CA VAL A 561 19.78 44.07 11.47
C VAL A 561 19.65 43.98 12.99
N LEU A 562 19.42 45.12 13.66
CA LEU A 562 19.27 45.18 15.13
C LEU A 562 17.80 45.26 15.54
N ASP A 563 16.96 45.89 14.72
CA ASP A 563 15.52 45.96 14.95
C ASP A 563 14.70 45.97 13.64
N LYS A 564 13.37 45.88 13.76
CA LYS A 564 12.47 45.88 12.59
C LYS A 564 12.48 47.19 11.79
N ASN A 565 12.96 48.30 12.34
CA ASN A 565 13.07 49.54 11.58
C ASN A 565 14.25 49.47 10.60
N ASP A 566 15.31 48.73 10.92
CA ASP A 566 16.42 48.48 9.99
C ASP A 566 15.93 47.75 8.73
N ILE A 567 15.11 46.70 8.89
CA ILE A 567 14.48 45.98 7.77
C ILE A 567 13.55 46.90 6.96
N LYS A 568 12.77 47.75 7.64
CA LYS A 568 11.82 48.65 6.96
C LYS A 568 12.53 49.73 6.15
N ASN A 569 13.59 50.32 6.70
CA ASN A 569 14.26 51.50 6.17
C ASN A 569 15.40 51.18 5.18
N HIS A 570 15.86 49.93 5.10
CA HIS A 570 16.85 49.51 4.10
C HIS A 570 16.19 49.20 2.76
N ASP A 571 16.69 49.81 1.68
CA ASP A 571 16.15 49.66 0.32
C ASP A 571 16.90 48.60 -0.51
N GLY A 572 17.94 48.00 0.07
CA GLY A 572 18.76 46.97 -0.57
C GLY A 572 18.24 45.54 -0.37
N ILE A 573 19.05 44.58 -0.79
CA ILE A 573 18.83 43.16 -0.49
C ILE A 573 19.34 42.82 0.92
N PHE A 574 18.84 41.73 1.47
CA PHE A 574 19.26 41.21 2.77
C PHE A 574 20.02 39.91 2.58
N GLY A 575 20.71 39.47 3.61
CA GLY A 575 21.44 38.21 3.62
C GLY A 575 21.39 37.51 4.96
N ILE A 576 21.62 36.20 4.94
CA ILE A 576 21.90 35.38 6.11
C ILE A 576 23.15 34.56 5.81
N GLU A 577 24.03 34.40 6.80
CA GLU A 577 25.20 33.55 6.63
C GLU A 577 24.77 32.07 6.50
N LYS A 578 25.50 31.31 5.68
CA LYS A 578 25.27 29.86 5.52
C LYS A 578 25.24 29.10 6.86
N ALA A 579 26.07 29.50 7.82
CA ALA A 579 26.14 28.86 9.14
C ALA A 579 24.88 29.14 9.99
N ASP A 580 24.40 30.39 9.99
CA ASP A 580 23.19 30.78 10.72
C ASP A 580 21.94 30.17 10.09
N TRP A 581 21.90 30.06 8.76
CA TRP A 581 20.82 29.39 8.05
C TRP A 581 20.73 27.89 8.41
N ALA A 582 21.87 27.21 8.53
CA ALA A 582 21.90 25.83 8.99
C ALA A 582 21.34 25.67 10.42
N ALA A 583 21.65 26.60 11.33
CA ALA A 583 21.13 26.59 12.70
C ALA A 583 19.61 26.83 12.79
N VAL A 584 19.06 27.70 11.92
CA VAL A 584 17.60 27.95 11.82
C VAL A 584 16.87 26.70 11.30
N LYS A 585 17.47 25.96 10.37
CA LYS A 585 16.92 24.73 9.79
C LYS A 585 16.73 23.61 10.82
N ASP A 586 17.71 23.39 11.69
CA ASP A 586 17.66 22.35 12.73
C ASP A 586 16.54 22.56 13.76
N ASN A 587 16.17 23.82 14.04
CA ASN A 587 15.12 24.16 14.99
C ASN A 587 13.69 24.00 14.40
N TYR A 588 13.58 24.04 13.07
CA TYR A 588 12.32 23.87 12.34
C TYR A 588 11.98 22.38 12.11
N LEU A 589 12.99 21.53 11.85
CA LEU A 589 12.82 20.08 11.67
C LEU A 589 12.32 19.39 12.96
N LYS A 590 12.86 19.76 14.13
CA LYS A 590 12.47 19.18 15.43
C LYS A 590 10.99 19.39 15.79
N ASN A 591 10.41 20.51 15.36
CA ASN A 591 8.99 20.82 15.58
C ASN A 591 8.06 20.22 14.53
N ALA A 592 8.56 19.93 13.33
CA ALA A 592 7.82 19.24 12.27
C ALA A 592 7.83 17.71 12.45
N GLU A 593 8.95 17.14 12.92
CA GLU A 593 9.13 15.71 13.19
C GLU A 593 8.18 15.19 14.29
N MET A 594 7.90 15.98 15.33
CA MET A 594 6.89 15.64 16.35
C MET A 594 5.44 15.58 15.80
N SER A 595 5.20 16.03 14.57
CA SER A 595 3.87 16.05 13.94
C SER A 595 3.72 15.02 12.82
N THR A 596 4.77 14.27 12.46
CA THR A 596 4.76 13.35 11.29
C THR A 596 5.13 11.92 11.61
N GLU A 597 5.40 11.56 12.86
CA GLU A 597 5.55 10.15 13.23
C GLU A 597 4.17 9.50 13.40
N ASP A 598 3.78 8.72 12.41
CA ASP A 598 2.71 7.71 12.49
C ASP A 598 2.77 6.83 11.22
N ASP A 599 3.86 6.05 11.10
CA ASP A 599 3.96 4.94 10.14
C ASP A 599 3.10 3.77 10.64
N TYR A 600 1.90 3.65 10.04
CA TYR A 600 0.90 2.64 10.37
C TYR A 600 1.01 1.40 9.47
N ASP A 601 1.93 0.48 9.79
CA ASP A 601 1.99 -0.86 9.20
C ASP A 601 2.22 -1.93 10.29
N MET A 602 1.15 -2.46 10.91
CA MET A 602 1.19 -3.66 11.78
C MET A 602 -0.21 -4.31 11.95
N ILE A 603 -0.66 -5.23 11.09
CA ILE A 603 -1.66 -6.27 11.48
C ILE A 603 -1.15 -7.63 11.03
N ASP A 604 -1.28 -8.57 11.98
CA ASP A 604 -1.06 -10.01 11.93
C ASP A 604 0.39 -10.46 12.10
N GLY A 605 0.57 -11.43 12.99
CA GLY A 605 1.87 -11.98 13.40
C GLY A 605 2.55 -12.85 12.35
N THR A 606 2.27 -12.65 11.06
CA THR A 606 3.01 -13.26 9.96
C THR A 606 3.88 -12.21 9.29
N ILE A 607 5.19 -12.28 9.53
CA ILE A 607 6.17 -11.56 8.73
C ILE A 607 6.08 -12.10 7.30
N ASN A 608 5.44 -11.36 6.40
CA ASN A 608 5.87 -11.26 5.01
C ASN A 608 5.33 -9.99 4.33
N ASN A 609 6.30 -9.12 4.01
CA ASN A 609 6.27 -7.81 3.34
C ASN A 609 5.89 -6.64 4.26
N GLY A 610 6.78 -5.93 4.95
CA GLY A 610 8.24 -5.88 4.94
C GLY A 610 8.69 -4.46 5.32
N ASP A 611 9.51 -4.32 6.36
CA ASP A 611 10.23 -3.11 6.79
C ASP A 611 11.30 -2.64 5.77
N ASN A 612 11.00 -2.71 4.48
CA ASN A 612 11.82 -2.11 3.44
C ASN A 612 10.90 -1.84 2.25
N LYS A 613 10.34 -0.63 2.15
CA LYS A 613 9.71 -0.19 0.90
C LYS A 613 10.80 -0.17 -0.16
N PRO A 614 10.76 -1.06 -1.17
CA PRO A 614 11.87 -1.16 -2.08
C PRO A 614 11.80 0.05 -3.03
N THR A 615 12.94 0.68 -3.26
CA THR A 615 13.08 1.76 -4.24
C THR A 615 12.67 1.26 -5.62
N VAL A 616 12.37 2.16 -6.57
CA VAL A 616 12.04 1.75 -7.96
C VAL A 616 13.16 0.84 -8.50
N SER A 617 14.42 1.15 -8.18
CA SER A 617 15.60 0.34 -8.52
C SER A 617 15.59 -1.07 -7.90
N GLU A 618 15.25 -1.22 -6.61
CA GLU A 618 15.18 -2.54 -5.95
C GLU A 618 13.98 -3.36 -6.43
N LEU A 619 12.85 -2.71 -6.75
CA LEU A 619 11.68 -3.35 -7.35
C LEU A 619 11.95 -3.80 -8.78
N GLU A 620 12.72 -3.02 -9.54
CA GLU A 620 13.15 -3.37 -10.89
C GLU A 620 14.21 -4.47 -10.90
N GLU A 621 15.13 -4.50 -9.94
CA GLU A 621 16.12 -5.57 -9.79
C GLU A 621 15.46 -6.88 -9.30
N ALA A 622 14.44 -6.77 -8.43
CA ALA A 622 13.55 -7.87 -8.06
C ALA A 622 12.73 -8.38 -9.27
N ALA A 623 12.21 -7.48 -10.11
CA ALA A 623 11.50 -7.82 -11.34
C ALA A 623 12.42 -8.42 -12.44
N LYS A 624 13.68 -7.96 -12.53
CA LYS A 624 14.73 -8.50 -13.40
C LYS A 624 15.20 -9.88 -12.93
N SER A 625 15.23 -10.13 -11.62
CA SER A 625 15.54 -11.44 -11.03
C SER A 625 14.35 -12.40 -10.90
N GLY A 626 13.14 -11.98 -11.27
CA GLY A 626 11.95 -12.84 -11.36
C GLY A 626 11.15 -13.00 -10.07
N LYS A 627 11.36 -12.15 -9.06
CA LYS A 627 10.50 -12.06 -7.86
C LYS A 627 9.25 -11.22 -8.16
N PRO A 628 8.06 -11.61 -7.68
CA PRO A 628 6.83 -10.83 -7.89
C PRO A 628 6.88 -9.51 -7.10
N ILE A 629 6.46 -8.42 -7.75
CA ILE A 629 6.37 -7.08 -7.15
C ILE A 629 4.92 -6.58 -7.13
N SER A 630 4.54 -5.83 -6.09
CA SER A 630 3.21 -5.25 -5.93
C SER A 630 3.06 -4.00 -6.79
N VAL A 631 1.95 -3.90 -7.53
CA VAL A 631 1.61 -2.71 -8.33
C VAL A 631 1.34 -1.50 -7.44
N LEU A 632 0.86 -1.71 -6.22
CA LEU A 632 0.75 -0.63 -5.23
C LEU A 632 2.14 -0.16 -4.79
N ASP A 633 3.09 -1.07 -4.60
CA ASP A 633 4.43 -0.74 -4.10
C ASP A 633 5.26 -0.08 -5.21
N LEU A 634 5.13 -0.54 -6.46
CA LEU A 634 5.69 0.10 -7.64
C LEU A 634 5.04 1.47 -7.89
N ALA A 635 3.71 1.58 -7.79
CA ALA A 635 3.02 2.87 -7.94
C ALA A 635 3.33 3.83 -6.79
N GLU A 636 3.55 3.35 -5.57
CA GLU A 636 3.98 4.12 -4.40
C GLU A 636 5.45 4.59 -4.56
N ALA A 637 6.36 3.72 -5.01
CA ALA A 637 7.76 4.03 -5.28
C ALA A 637 7.94 5.02 -6.44
N VAL A 638 7.28 4.77 -7.59
CA VAL A 638 7.24 5.67 -8.75
C VAL A 638 6.62 7.01 -8.38
N LYS A 639 5.63 7.04 -7.48
CA LYS A 639 5.01 8.30 -7.04
C LYS A 639 5.86 9.06 -6.03
N ALA A 640 6.58 8.38 -5.14
CA ALA A 640 7.53 9.01 -4.23
C ALA A 640 8.63 9.75 -5.02
N GLU A 641 9.17 9.14 -6.07
CA GLU A 641 10.14 9.77 -6.99
C GLU A 641 9.49 10.87 -7.86
N SER A 642 8.25 10.68 -8.32
CA SER A 642 7.53 11.72 -9.09
C SER A 642 7.14 12.95 -8.27
N LYS A 643 6.90 12.81 -6.95
CA LYS A 643 6.60 13.93 -6.05
C LYS A 643 7.80 14.84 -5.87
N GLU A 644 9.02 14.28 -5.91
CA GLU A 644 10.26 15.05 -5.96
C GLU A 644 10.44 15.82 -7.28
N LYS A 645 9.91 15.31 -8.39
CA LYS A 645 9.92 15.99 -9.70
C LYS A 645 8.84 17.06 -9.85
N ILE A 646 7.61 16.80 -9.38
CA ILE A 646 6.47 17.73 -9.53
C ILE A 646 6.68 19.04 -8.77
N ALA A 647 7.45 19.04 -7.68
CA ALA A 647 7.83 20.27 -6.98
C ALA A 647 8.67 21.25 -7.83
N LYS A 648 9.17 20.84 -9.01
CA LYS A 648 9.99 21.65 -9.92
C LYS A 648 9.27 22.21 -11.15
N SER A 649 8.05 21.76 -11.49
CA SER A 649 7.50 21.95 -12.85
C SER A 649 6.44 23.05 -13.04
N GLU A 650 6.06 23.85 -12.03
CA GLU A 650 5.10 24.95 -12.23
C GLU A 650 5.80 26.25 -12.70
N ARG A 651 6.15 26.36 -13.99
CA ARG A 651 6.44 27.64 -14.66
C ARG A 651 5.85 27.68 -16.09
N PRO A 652 5.18 28.76 -16.50
CA PRO A 652 4.62 28.87 -17.86
C PRO A 652 5.71 29.15 -18.91
N SER A 653 5.48 28.70 -20.15
CA SER A 653 6.39 28.83 -21.29
C SER A 653 6.75 30.27 -21.65
N LEU A 654 7.96 30.48 -22.20
CA LEU A 654 8.47 31.79 -22.64
C LEU A 654 7.62 32.42 -23.76
N LEU A 655 6.92 31.60 -24.55
CA LEU A 655 6.03 32.05 -25.63
C LEU A 655 4.81 32.83 -25.09
N ALA A 656 4.26 32.42 -23.94
CA ALA A 656 3.14 33.09 -23.28
C ALA A 656 3.52 34.46 -22.70
N LYS A 657 4.82 34.75 -22.51
CA LYS A 657 5.32 36.07 -22.06
C LYS A 657 5.61 37.03 -23.22
N LEU A 658 5.69 36.53 -24.46
CA LEU A 658 5.94 37.34 -25.66
C LEU A 658 4.66 37.77 -26.40
N GLN A 659 3.49 37.22 -26.05
CA GLN A 659 2.19 37.66 -26.56
C GLN A 659 1.39 38.45 -25.51
N ARG A 660 1.88 39.63 -25.16
CA ARG A 660 1.00 40.69 -24.63
C ARG A 660 1.04 41.88 -25.60
N PRO A 661 -0.10 42.42 -26.03
CA PRO A 661 -0.09 43.60 -26.89
C PRO A 661 0.52 44.77 -26.12
N LEU A 662 1.46 45.48 -26.78
CA LEU A 662 2.04 46.73 -26.29
C LEU A 662 0.92 47.73 -25.92
N PRO A 663 1.00 48.42 -24.78
CA PRO A 663 0.04 49.47 -24.46
C PRO A 663 0.18 50.65 -25.43
N GLU A 664 -0.95 51.10 -25.97
CA GLU A 664 -1.04 52.26 -26.85
C GLU A 664 -0.46 53.52 -26.17
N LYS A 665 0.38 54.25 -26.92
CA LYS A 665 0.82 55.60 -26.56
C LYS A 665 -0.39 56.55 -26.49
N LYS A 666 -0.88 56.83 -25.28
CA LYS A 666 -1.71 58.02 -25.05
C LYS A 666 -0.82 59.26 -25.11
N ASN A 667 -1.09 60.11 -26.11
CA ASN A 667 -0.57 61.47 -26.20
C ASN A 667 -0.85 62.21 -24.89
N THR A 668 0.21 62.68 -24.24
CA THR A 668 0.13 63.62 -23.14
C THR A 668 -0.07 65.03 -23.69
N GLU A 669 -1.28 65.56 -23.54
CA GLU A 669 -1.53 67.00 -23.65
C GLU A 669 -0.85 67.74 -22.48
N LYS A 670 -0.20 68.87 -22.80
CA LYS A 670 0.43 69.79 -21.85
C LYS A 670 -0.59 70.37 -20.86
N PRO A 671 -0.25 70.54 -19.57
CA PRO A 671 -1.07 71.34 -18.67
C PRO A 671 -0.87 72.84 -18.97
N LYS A 672 -1.97 73.55 -19.19
CA LYS A 672 -2.02 75.02 -19.18
C LYS A 672 -1.88 75.53 -17.74
N SER A 673 -0.97 76.47 -17.57
CA SER A 673 -0.89 77.44 -16.49
C SER A 673 -2.10 78.39 -16.44
N GLN A 674 -2.25 79.05 -15.29
CA GLN A 674 -3.18 80.14 -14.90
C GLN A 674 -4.38 79.68 -14.05
N GLU A 675 -4.81 80.36 -12.98
CA GLU A 675 -4.33 81.49 -12.19
C GLU A 675 -5.26 81.51 -10.95
N ARG A 676 -4.74 81.88 -9.79
CA ARG A 676 -5.58 82.31 -8.65
C ARG A 676 -5.72 83.82 -8.74
N GLU A 677 -6.95 84.31 -8.88
CA GLU A 677 -7.38 85.62 -8.38
C GLU A 677 -8.66 85.45 -7.55
N MET A 678 -8.48 85.48 -6.22
CA MET A 678 -9.22 86.24 -5.20
C MET A 678 -8.99 85.63 -3.82
#